data_AF-A0A9Q0FJ96-F1
#
_entry.id   AF-A0A9Q0FJ96-F1
#
_cell.length_a   1.000
_cell.length_b   1.000
_cell.length_c   1.000
_cell.angle_alpha   90.00
_cell.angle_beta   90.00
_cell.angle_gamma   90.00
#
_symmetry.space_group_name_H-M   'P 1'
#
loop_
_entity.id
_entity.type
_entity.pdbx_description
1 polymer ?
#
loop_
_entity_poly.entity_id
_entity_poly.type
_entity_poly.pdbx_seq_one_letter_code
_entity_poly.pdbx_strand_id
1 'polypeptide(L)'
;MDVENSTGMDEQPRMLPPPTGTFVDREELIQHVGDFAVSQGYVVTIKQSKRDRVVILGCDRGGVYRNRRKAGEETSAERTRRKRTNTRLTNCPFELVGKKDDGLWVLSIKNGSHNHEPLKDISEHPSARRFSENEVLLIKEMTEAGLKPRQILKRLRQSNPELLSTPKHVYNVKAKLRQGNLTVKNFKSLRAEKSAARNNYISISEASWRQQNPSRVPNFIGGKFVDSQSFASVDVINPATQEVVCQVPLTTNEECRAAVFAAKRAIPVWRNTPISARQRIMFKFQELIRRDIDKLAISITTEHGKALKDAYDDVLQGLEAAEHACGLATLQIGEFVSNVSNGVDSYSIREPLGVCAGICPFEFPALIPLWIFTIAITCGNTFILKPSEKVPGASMILAELAVEAGLPNGVLNIVHGTSEIVNAICDDDEVKAVSFLGPNTSGAYVYSRASGAGKRVQTSIAAKNQAVVMPDASMDATLNMLAASGFGSGGQKCAALSIVIFVGGLNRWEEKLVQRVTAIKVTAGTEVDADIGPVISKQAKEWIGTLIQTSIDSGAKLVLDGRNVTVAGYENGNFMGPTILADVTVDMDCYKEEIFGPVLLCMQADTLDEAINIINRNKHSNGASIFTTSSVAARKFQTEIEVGQIGINVPISATRSFSSFISSKPSFAGDLSFDGKAGIQFYTQVKTVSQQWVGLPAGRVRNLRSLRPPIFAFTNSHFSTAAEPSPAHRKPPRVPNLIGGKFVDSQSSSTIDVINPATQEVVSQLPLTTNEEFKAAVSAAKQAFSTWRNTPVTARQRVMFKLQELIRRDMDKLALSITTEQGKTLKDAHGDVFRGLEVVEHACGMATLQMGEYVTNVSNGIDTFSIREPLGVCAGICPFNFPAMIPLWMFPVAVTCGNTFVLKPSEKDPGASIILAELAMEAGLPDGVLNIVHGTHDIVNAICDDDDVKAISFVGSNTAGMHIYSRGSAKGKRVQSNMGAKNHGIVLPDANVDATLNALVAAGFGAAGQRCMALSTVVFVGGSQSWENKLVERAKALKVSAGTEPDADLGPVISKQVPGYERGNFIGPTILSNVTADMECYQEEIFGPVLLCMEAESFEEAINIVNRNKYGNGAAIFTTSGAAARKFQSEIEAGQVGINVPIPVPLPFFSFTGSKASFAGDLNFYGKAGVNFFTQIKTVTQQWKDLPAGSGVSLAMPTSQKL
;
A
#
# COMPACT_ATOMS: atom_id res chain seq x y z
N MET A 1 -95.67 2.82 9.47
CA MET A 1 -96.64 3.79 8.94
C MET A 1 -95.86 5.05 8.66
N ASP A 2 -95.82 5.42 7.39
CA ASP A 2 -95.21 6.63 6.87
C ASP A 2 -95.78 7.90 7.52
N VAL A 3 -94.97 8.97 7.55
CA VAL A 3 -95.25 10.28 6.90
C VAL A 3 -94.11 11.26 7.24
N GLU A 4 -93.40 11.64 6.16
CA GLU A 4 -92.92 12.97 5.73
C GLU A 4 -92.03 13.89 6.60
N ASN A 5 -90.84 14.13 6.05
CA ASN A 5 -90.22 15.43 5.72
C ASN A 5 -90.74 16.70 6.41
N SER A 6 -89.81 17.40 7.07
CA SER A 6 -89.70 18.85 6.92
C SER A 6 -88.24 19.30 6.87
N THR A 7 -87.98 20.13 5.87
CA THR A 7 -86.74 20.82 5.51
C THR A 7 -86.24 21.77 6.60
N GLY A 8 -84.93 21.81 6.83
CA GLY A 8 -84.33 22.85 7.66
C GLY A 8 -82.79 22.86 7.63
N MET A 9 -82.26 23.88 6.94
CA MET A 9 -80.94 24.49 7.15
C MET A 9 -79.69 23.74 6.66
N ASP A 10 -79.09 24.37 5.65
CA ASP A 10 -77.73 24.28 5.14
C ASP A 10 -76.71 24.41 6.29
N GLU A 11 -76.40 23.31 7.00
CA GLU A 11 -75.23 23.26 7.88
C GLU A 11 -73.98 23.12 7.00
N GLN A 12 -73.28 24.24 6.77
CA GLN A 12 -71.92 24.19 6.23
C GLN A 12 -71.08 23.18 7.05
N PRO A 13 -70.37 22.23 6.42
CA PRO A 13 -69.56 21.25 7.14
C PRO A 13 -68.49 21.96 7.97
N ARG A 14 -68.68 21.97 9.30
CA ARG A 14 -67.78 22.64 10.23
C ARG A 14 -66.61 21.71 10.55
N MET A 15 -65.39 22.12 10.21
CA MET A 15 -64.19 21.33 10.53
C MET A 15 -64.04 21.17 12.04
N LEU A 16 -63.94 19.94 12.50
CA LEU A 16 -63.78 19.62 13.92
C LEU A 16 -62.30 19.41 14.29
N PRO A 17 -61.92 19.69 15.55
CA PRO A 17 -60.66 19.21 16.12
C PRO A 17 -60.70 17.69 16.37
N PRO A 18 -59.54 17.00 16.34
CA PRO A 18 -59.45 15.58 16.68
C PRO A 18 -59.81 15.32 18.14
N PRO A 19 -60.35 14.13 18.47
CA PRO A 19 -60.55 13.70 19.85
C PRO A 19 -59.24 13.76 20.65
N THR A 20 -59.32 14.21 21.89
CA THR A 20 -58.20 14.14 22.84
C THR A 20 -57.93 12.69 23.24
N GLY A 21 -56.67 12.34 23.46
CA GLY A 21 -56.28 11.00 23.84
C GLY A 21 -54.84 10.92 24.37
N THR A 22 -54.46 9.73 24.83
CA THR A 22 -53.10 9.40 25.27
C THR A 22 -52.44 8.44 24.27
N PHE A 23 -51.15 8.63 24.00
CA PHE A 23 -50.39 7.92 22.98
C PHE A 23 -49.06 7.44 23.55
N VAL A 24 -48.56 6.31 23.07
CA VAL A 24 -47.33 5.69 23.59
C VAL A 24 -46.10 6.51 23.20
N ASP A 25 -46.10 7.07 21.99
CA ASP A 25 -45.05 7.93 21.51
C ASP A 25 -45.55 9.16 20.72
N ARG A 26 -44.61 10.05 20.41
CA ARG A 26 -44.85 11.32 19.73
C ARG A 26 -45.40 11.14 18.32
N GLU A 27 -44.90 10.14 17.60
CA GLU A 27 -45.25 9.96 16.19
C GLU A 27 -46.62 9.33 16.05
N GLU A 28 -47.02 8.46 16.97
CA GLU A 28 -48.39 7.96 17.07
C GLU A 28 -49.40 9.10 17.27
N LEU A 29 -49.12 10.04 18.18
CA LEU A 29 -49.97 11.23 18.38
C LEU A 29 -50.08 12.08 17.10
N ILE A 30 -48.96 12.33 16.43
CA ILE A 30 -48.94 13.15 15.21
C ILE A 30 -49.70 12.46 14.07
N GLN A 31 -49.55 11.14 13.95
CA GLN A 31 -50.25 10.33 12.96
C GLN A 31 -51.77 10.36 13.20
N HIS A 32 -52.21 10.17 14.45
CA HIS A 32 -53.63 10.25 14.83
C HIS A 32 -54.26 11.59 14.44
N VAL A 33 -53.59 12.71 14.77
CA VAL A 33 -54.05 14.05 14.41
C VAL A 33 -54.07 14.25 12.90
N GLY A 34 -53.07 13.74 12.18
CA GLY A 34 -52.96 13.83 10.73
C GLY A 34 -54.09 13.10 10.00
N ASP A 35 -54.38 11.86 10.40
CA ASP A 35 -55.43 11.04 9.80
C ASP A 35 -56.83 11.63 10.05
N PHE A 36 -57.06 12.12 11.26
CA PHE A 36 -58.32 12.81 11.58
C PHE A 36 -58.47 14.10 10.75
N ALA A 37 -57.44 14.92 10.65
CA ALA A 37 -57.48 16.15 9.87
C ALA A 37 -57.82 15.90 8.40
N VAL A 38 -57.26 14.85 7.78
CA VAL A 38 -57.59 14.45 6.42
C VAL A 38 -59.07 14.08 6.29
N SER A 39 -59.62 13.35 7.28
CA SER A 39 -61.06 13.03 7.31
C SER A 39 -61.96 14.27 7.39
N GLN A 40 -61.45 15.36 7.95
CA GLN A 40 -62.14 16.64 8.11
C GLN A 40 -61.79 17.66 7.00
N GLY A 41 -61.02 17.26 5.98
CA GLY A 41 -60.70 18.10 4.82
C GLY A 41 -59.65 19.19 5.07
N TYR A 42 -58.71 18.99 6.00
CA TYR A 42 -57.57 19.91 6.19
C TYR A 42 -56.26 19.17 6.44
N VAL A 43 -55.13 19.89 6.31
CA VAL A 43 -53.78 19.33 6.51
C VAL A 43 -53.17 19.92 7.77
N VAL A 44 -52.57 19.08 8.61
CA VAL A 44 -51.88 19.51 9.84
C VAL A 44 -50.39 19.66 9.60
N THR A 45 -49.80 20.69 10.21
CA THR A 45 -48.37 20.95 10.22
C THR A 45 -47.86 21.15 11.65
N ILE A 46 -46.59 20.83 11.86
CA ILE A 46 -45.91 21.07 13.13
C ILE A 46 -45.51 22.54 13.18
N LYS A 47 -46.19 23.33 14.02
CA LYS A 47 -45.88 24.75 14.23
C LYS A 47 -44.63 24.93 15.10
N GLN A 48 -44.49 24.10 16.12
CA GLN A 48 -43.35 24.12 17.05
C GLN A 48 -43.15 22.73 17.67
N SER A 49 -41.90 22.32 17.91
CA SER A 49 -41.63 21.06 18.61
C SER A 49 -40.35 21.15 19.43
N LYS A 50 -40.41 20.65 20.67
CA LYS A 50 -39.25 20.29 21.49
C LYS A 50 -39.27 18.77 21.64
N ARG A 51 -38.38 18.09 20.91
CA ARG A 51 -38.42 16.65 20.56
C ARG A 51 -39.05 15.75 21.62
N ASP A 52 -38.66 15.85 22.89
CA ASP A 52 -39.09 14.89 23.92
C ASP A 52 -40.04 15.44 25.00
N ARG A 53 -40.60 16.65 24.83
CA ARG A 53 -41.47 17.27 25.86
C ARG A 53 -42.79 17.81 25.33
N VAL A 54 -42.79 18.50 24.18
CA VAL A 54 -43.97 19.19 23.65
C VAL A 54 -43.95 19.24 22.12
N VAL A 55 -45.11 19.03 21.50
CA VAL A 55 -45.37 19.34 20.08
C VAL A 55 -46.62 20.20 19.95
N ILE A 56 -46.54 21.25 19.13
CA ILE A 56 -47.67 22.13 18.79
C ILE A 56 -48.00 21.93 17.32
N LEU A 57 -49.24 21.55 17.05
CA LEU A 57 -49.76 21.25 15.72
C LEU A 57 -50.78 22.32 15.30
N GLY A 58 -50.84 22.66 14.02
CA GLY A 58 -51.82 23.61 13.49
C GLY A 58 -52.21 23.32 12.04
N CYS A 59 -53.26 23.97 11.56
CA CYS A 59 -53.79 23.75 10.21
C CYS A 59 -52.98 24.53 9.15
N ASP A 60 -52.55 23.85 8.10
CA ASP A 60 -51.93 24.42 6.91
C ASP A 60 -52.97 24.61 5.81
N ARG A 61 -53.00 25.83 5.26
CA ARG A 61 -53.93 26.25 4.20
C ARG A 61 -53.31 26.22 2.81
N GLY A 62 -52.07 25.76 2.65
CA GLY A 62 -51.46 25.59 1.33
C GLY A 62 -51.22 26.89 0.55
N GLY A 63 -51.00 28.01 1.24
CA GLY A 63 -50.48 29.28 0.67
C GLY A 63 -51.14 29.75 -0.63
N VAL A 64 -52.42 30.16 -0.60
CA VAL A 64 -53.11 30.69 -1.78
C VAL A 64 -52.86 32.20 -1.94
N TYR A 65 -52.06 32.62 -2.93
CA TYR A 65 -52.07 33.99 -3.46
C TYR A 65 -53.30 34.17 -4.36
N ARG A 66 -54.21 35.10 -4.02
CA ARG A 66 -55.30 35.52 -4.93
C ARG A 66 -54.72 36.34 -6.09
N ASN A 67 -55.09 35.95 -7.32
CA ASN A 67 -54.78 36.60 -8.59
C ASN A 67 -55.18 38.09 -8.62
N ARG A 68 -54.37 38.95 -9.24
CA ARG A 68 -54.82 40.23 -9.80
C ARG A 68 -54.80 40.16 -11.34
N ARG A 69 -55.94 40.48 -11.95
CA ARG A 69 -56.18 40.51 -13.40
C ARG A 69 -55.31 41.55 -14.12
N LYS A 70 -55.11 41.30 -15.43
CA LYS A 70 -54.48 42.15 -16.46
C LYS A 70 -55.09 43.57 -16.56
N ALA A 71 -54.22 44.55 -16.80
CA ALA A 71 -54.36 45.70 -17.71
C ALA A 71 -52.90 46.14 -18.00
N GLY A 72 -52.43 46.30 -19.23
CA GLY A 72 -52.77 47.37 -20.17
C GLY A 72 -51.55 48.32 -20.23
N GLU A 73 -51.10 48.66 -21.43
CA GLU A 73 -49.88 49.42 -21.75
C GLU A 73 -49.75 50.74 -20.96
N GLU A 74 -48.52 51.11 -20.55
CA GLU A 74 -48.09 52.51 -20.43
C GLU A 74 -46.58 52.64 -20.19
N THR A 75 -46.03 53.74 -20.71
CA THR A 75 -44.63 54.03 -21.02
C THR A 75 -43.78 54.54 -19.85
N SER A 76 -42.46 54.61 -20.10
CA SER A 76 -41.43 55.15 -19.22
C SER A 76 -41.65 56.62 -18.82
N ALA A 77 -42.00 56.87 -17.56
CA ALA A 77 -41.48 57.96 -16.72
C ALA A 77 -42.32 58.05 -15.44
N GLU A 78 -41.82 57.48 -14.34
CA GLU A 78 -41.92 58.00 -12.96
C GLU A 78 -41.53 56.94 -11.93
N ARG A 79 -40.24 56.91 -11.62
CA ARG A 79 -39.78 56.50 -10.29
C ARG A 79 -40.14 57.64 -9.33
N THR A 80 -41.04 57.45 -8.37
CA THR A 80 -40.72 57.52 -6.91
C THR A 80 -41.94 57.45 -5.97
N ARG A 81 -41.71 56.77 -4.83
CA ARG A 81 -42.45 56.79 -3.55
C ARG A 81 -43.86 56.16 -3.49
N ARG A 82 -43.94 54.92 -2.96
CA ARG A 82 -44.51 54.65 -1.61
C ARG A 82 -44.44 53.17 -1.19
N LYS A 83 -44.41 53.02 0.13
CA LYS A 83 -44.17 51.87 1.02
C LYS A 83 -45.16 50.70 0.89
N ARG A 84 -44.67 49.53 1.32
CA ARG A 84 -45.37 48.32 1.81
C ARG A 84 -46.82 48.57 2.28
N THR A 85 -47.77 47.87 1.66
CA THR A 85 -49.00 47.41 2.32
C THR A 85 -49.07 45.89 2.25
N ASN A 86 -49.18 45.30 3.44
CA ASN A 86 -49.18 43.88 3.72
C ASN A 86 -50.35 43.17 3.05
N THR A 87 -50.09 42.13 2.25
CA THR A 87 -50.96 40.96 2.19
C THR A 87 -50.47 39.98 3.28
N ARG A 88 -50.90 40.21 4.53
CA ARG A 88 -50.73 39.19 5.58
C ARG A 88 -51.70 38.05 5.28
N LEU A 89 -51.16 36.87 5.01
CA LEU A 89 -51.90 35.60 5.14
C LEU A 89 -52.45 35.54 6.56
N THR A 90 -53.77 35.52 6.72
CA THR A 90 -54.39 35.19 8.02
C THR A 90 -54.20 33.70 8.24
N ASN A 91 -53.22 33.32 9.06
CA ASN A 91 -52.99 31.94 9.47
C ASN A 91 -54.24 31.39 10.18
N CYS A 92 -54.49 30.08 10.03
CA CYS A 92 -55.60 29.43 10.71
C CYS A 92 -55.37 29.43 12.24
N PRO A 93 -56.35 29.83 13.07
CA PRO A 93 -56.19 29.89 14.51
C PRO A 93 -56.20 28.51 15.17
N PHE A 94 -56.50 27.45 14.42
CA PHE A 94 -56.46 26.05 14.87
C PHE A 94 -55.09 25.68 15.47
N GLU A 95 -55.12 25.14 16.69
CA GLU A 95 -53.92 24.75 17.43
C GLU A 95 -54.19 23.62 18.43
N LEU A 96 -53.36 22.59 18.36
CA LEU A 96 -53.35 21.45 19.29
C LEU A 96 -51.99 21.35 19.96
N VAL A 97 -51.96 20.87 21.20
CA VAL A 97 -50.73 20.69 21.97
C VAL A 97 -50.65 19.26 22.48
N GLY A 98 -49.64 18.52 22.03
CA GLY A 98 -49.22 17.26 22.62
C GLY A 98 -48.13 17.51 23.66
N LYS A 99 -48.32 17.06 24.90
CA LYS A 99 -47.31 17.11 25.96
C LYS A 99 -47.03 15.72 26.51
N LYS A 100 -45.78 15.45 26.89
CA LYS A 100 -45.41 14.21 27.58
C LYS A 100 -45.69 14.33 29.08
N ASP A 101 -46.52 13.44 29.61
CA ASP A 101 -46.95 13.38 31.02
C ASP A 101 -46.91 11.91 31.50
N ASP A 102 -46.22 11.62 32.60
CA ASP A 102 -45.96 10.27 33.13
C ASP A 102 -45.58 9.20 32.08
N GLY A 103 -44.72 9.57 31.13
CA GLY A 103 -44.19 8.67 30.11
C GLY A 103 -45.05 8.54 28.85
N LEU A 104 -46.32 8.97 28.89
CA LEU A 104 -47.26 8.96 27.75
C LEU A 104 -47.43 10.36 27.15
N TRP A 105 -47.83 10.43 25.88
CA TRP A 105 -48.13 11.68 25.18
C TRP A 105 -49.62 11.99 25.24
N VAL A 106 -49.97 13.13 25.84
CA VAL A 106 -51.36 13.58 26.01
C VAL A 106 -51.66 14.69 25.02
N LEU A 107 -52.71 14.53 24.20
CA LEU A 107 -53.19 15.54 23.25
C LEU A 107 -54.26 16.43 23.89
N SER A 108 -54.06 17.75 23.82
CA SER A 108 -55.00 18.77 24.28
C SER A 108 -55.32 19.77 23.18
N ILE A 109 -56.59 20.20 23.10
CA ILE A 109 -57.05 21.19 22.11
C ILE A 109 -56.87 22.58 22.71
N LYS A 110 -55.99 23.39 22.12
CA LYS A 110 -55.77 24.78 22.57
C LYS A 110 -56.70 25.76 21.84
N ASN A 111 -56.97 25.51 20.56
CA ASN A 111 -58.01 26.20 19.80
C ASN A 111 -58.52 25.28 18.68
N GLY A 112 -59.79 24.87 18.77
CA GLY A 112 -60.42 23.98 17.78
C GLY A 112 -61.06 24.70 16.59
N SER A 113 -61.04 26.03 16.56
CA SER A 113 -61.74 26.81 15.54
C SER A 113 -60.90 26.98 14.26
N HIS A 114 -61.54 26.80 13.10
CA HIS A 114 -60.97 27.13 11.80
C HIS A 114 -61.65 28.37 11.22
N ASN A 115 -60.90 29.21 10.49
CA ASN A 115 -61.44 30.40 9.81
C ASN A 115 -61.57 30.21 8.28
N HIS A 116 -61.56 28.96 7.78
CA HIS A 116 -61.78 28.57 6.37
C HIS A 116 -62.78 27.42 6.31
N GLU A 117 -63.19 27.06 5.10
CA GLU A 117 -63.96 25.84 4.80
C GLU A 117 -63.04 24.63 4.56
N PRO A 118 -63.55 23.38 4.71
CA PRO A 118 -62.83 22.17 4.35
C PRO A 118 -62.43 22.15 2.87
N LEU A 119 -61.29 21.52 2.55
CA LEU A 119 -60.90 21.22 1.18
C LEU A 119 -61.85 20.17 0.59
N LYS A 120 -62.44 20.47 -0.58
CA LYS A 120 -63.34 19.55 -1.28
C LYS A 120 -62.65 18.29 -1.80
N ASP A 121 -61.37 18.39 -2.14
CA ASP A 121 -60.51 17.27 -2.50
C ASP A 121 -59.10 17.49 -1.92
N ILE A 122 -58.69 16.60 -1.00
CA ILE A 122 -57.37 16.66 -0.35
C ILE A 122 -56.22 16.51 -1.37
N SER A 123 -56.46 15.85 -2.50
CA SER A 123 -55.48 15.58 -3.55
C SER A 123 -55.02 16.85 -4.29
N GLU A 124 -55.80 17.93 -4.18
CA GLU A 124 -55.49 19.24 -4.77
C GLU A 124 -54.59 20.10 -3.86
N HIS A 125 -54.37 19.70 -2.60
CA HIS A 125 -53.51 20.43 -1.69
C HIS A 125 -52.04 20.37 -2.17
N PRO A 126 -51.29 21.48 -2.19
CA PRO A 126 -49.89 21.49 -2.66
C PRO A 126 -48.94 20.53 -1.91
N SER A 127 -49.34 20.08 -0.72
CA SER A 127 -48.63 19.10 0.12
C SER A 127 -49.09 17.65 -0.10
N ALA A 128 -50.18 17.42 -0.85
CA ALA A 128 -50.64 16.11 -1.31
C ALA A 128 -49.78 15.69 -2.52
N ARG A 129 -48.62 15.11 -2.20
CA ARG A 129 -47.45 14.91 -3.07
C ARG A 129 -47.75 13.98 -4.25
N ARG A 130 -47.36 14.38 -5.48
CA ARG A 130 -47.60 13.64 -6.74
C ARG A 130 -46.33 13.31 -7.56
N PHE A 131 -45.13 13.31 -6.97
CA PHE A 131 -43.90 12.81 -7.60
C PHE A 131 -43.13 11.94 -6.60
N SER A 132 -42.44 10.90 -7.06
CA SER A 132 -41.48 10.10 -6.26
C SER A 132 -40.13 10.81 -6.14
N GLU A 133 -39.26 10.34 -5.23
CA GLU A 133 -37.91 10.91 -5.07
C GLU A 133 -37.09 10.80 -6.36
N ASN A 134 -37.18 9.66 -7.06
CA ASN A 134 -36.55 9.44 -8.35
C ASN A 134 -37.10 10.37 -9.44
N GLU A 135 -38.42 10.62 -9.46
CA GLU A 135 -39.02 11.56 -10.40
C GLU A 135 -38.57 13.00 -10.12
N VAL A 136 -38.33 13.39 -8.86
CA VAL A 136 -37.80 14.72 -8.51
C VAL A 136 -36.33 14.88 -8.91
N LEU A 137 -35.51 13.83 -8.77
CA LEU A 137 -34.14 13.79 -9.31
C LEU A 137 -34.14 14.00 -10.83
N LEU A 138 -34.98 13.25 -11.54
CA LEU A 138 -35.15 13.39 -12.98
C LEU A 138 -35.65 14.78 -13.37
N ILE A 139 -36.58 15.37 -12.61
CA ILE A 139 -37.02 16.75 -12.81
C ILE A 139 -35.85 17.71 -12.62
N LYS A 140 -34.96 17.48 -11.64
CA LYS A 140 -33.78 18.32 -11.39
C LYS A 140 -32.79 18.24 -12.56
N GLU A 141 -32.39 17.05 -12.96
CA GLU A 141 -31.47 16.84 -14.09
C GLU A 141 -32.02 17.45 -15.39
N MET A 142 -33.29 17.16 -15.72
CA MET A 142 -33.92 17.74 -16.90
C MET A 142 -34.11 19.26 -16.78
N THR A 143 -34.14 19.81 -15.56
CA THR A 143 -34.20 21.25 -15.32
C THR A 143 -32.87 21.92 -15.51
N GLU A 144 -31.78 21.30 -15.05
CA GLU A 144 -30.40 21.74 -15.29
C GLU A 144 -30.06 21.65 -16.79
N ALA A 145 -30.61 20.65 -17.49
CA ALA A 145 -30.57 20.55 -18.95
C ALA A 145 -31.51 21.52 -19.70
N GLY A 146 -32.25 22.39 -19.00
CA GLY A 146 -33.04 23.47 -19.60
C GLY A 146 -34.45 23.10 -20.11
N LEU A 147 -34.97 21.89 -19.86
CA LEU A 147 -36.29 21.47 -20.39
C LEU A 147 -37.46 22.22 -19.75
N LYS A 148 -38.51 22.53 -20.54
CA LYS A 148 -39.75 23.16 -20.04
C LYS A 148 -40.61 22.17 -19.26
N PRO A 149 -41.41 22.60 -18.25
CA PRO A 149 -42.22 21.70 -17.41
C PRO A 149 -43.13 20.72 -18.17
N ARG A 150 -43.68 21.13 -19.31
CA ARG A 150 -44.51 20.25 -20.17
C ARG A 150 -43.69 19.11 -20.80
N GLN A 151 -42.44 19.38 -21.21
CA GLN A 151 -41.55 18.37 -21.80
C GLN A 151 -41.09 17.37 -20.74
N ILE A 152 -40.75 17.88 -19.54
CA ILE A 152 -40.39 17.06 -18.38
C ILE A 152 -41.55 16.14 -18.01
N LEU A 153 -42.77 16.68 -17.86
CA LEU A 153 -43.94 15.86 -17.52
C LEU A 153 -44.24 14.81 -18.60
N LYS A 154 -44.07 15.15 -19.89
CA LYS A 154 -44.23 14.20 -20.99
C LYS A 154 -43.24 13.05 -20.88
N ARG A 155 -41.97 13.31 -20.54
CA ARG A 155 -40.94 12.27 -20.33
C ARG A 155 -41.21 11.44 -19.08
N LEU A 156 -41.60 12.05 -17.96
CA LEU A 156 -41.96 11.31 -16.75
C LEU A 156 -43.15 10.37 -16.99
N ARG A 157 -44.10 10.77 -17.84
CA ARG A 157 -45.23 9.91 -18.23
C ARG A 157 -44.86 8.77 -19.17
N GLN A 158 -43.72 8.84 -19.85
CA GLN A 158 -43.21 7.69 -20.62
C GLN A 158 -42.72 6.59 -19.69
N SER A 159 -42.08 6.97 -18.57
CA SER A 159 -41.65 6.02 -17.53
C SER A 159 -42.75 5.64 -16.54
N ASN A 160 -43.76 6.50 -16.36
CA ASN A 160 -44.87 6.29 -15.43
C ASN A 160 -46.20 6.80 -16.04
N PRO A 161 -46.89 5.99 -16.85
CA PRO A 161 -48.11 6.39 -17.56
C PRO A 161 -49.25 6.83 -16.61
N GLU A 162 -49.28 6.30 -15.38
CA GLU A 162 -50.30 6.61 -14.37
C GLU A 162 -50.03 7.91 -13.60
N LEU A 163 -49.01 8.69 -13.97
CA LEU A 163 -48.62 9.90 -13.26
C LEU A 163 -49.67 11.03 -13.42
N LEU A 164 -50.54 11.15 -12.40
CA LEU A 164 -51.62 12.15 -12.26
C LEU A 164 -51.10 13.56 -11.90
N SER A 165 -49.92 13.96 -12.38
CA SER A 165 -49.35 15.29 -12.16
C SER A 165 -49.62 16.26 -13.32
N THR A 166 -49.61 17.57 -13.03
CA THR A 166 -49.80 18.63 -14.02
C THR A 166 -48.50 19.40 -14.25
N PRO A 167 -48.34 20.14 -15.38
CA PRO A 167 -47.16 20.97 -15.60
C PRO A 167 -46.94 22.02 -14.50
N LYS A 168 -48.01 22.41 -13.78
CA LYS A 168 -47.96 23.31 -12.63
C LYS A 168 -47.25 22.66 -11.44
N HIS A 169 -47.43 21.36 -11.22
CA HIS A 169 -46.69 20.62 -10.18
C HIS A 169 -45.18 20.59 -10.49
N VAL A 170 -44.80 20.28 -11.73
CA VAL A 170 -43.39 20.29 -12.16
C VAL A 170 -42.79 21.70 -12.03
N TYR A 171 -43.55 22.74 -12.39
CA TYR A 171 -43.11 24.13 -12.25
C TYR A 171 -42.80 24.49 -10.79
N ASN A 172 -43.67 24.10 -9.84
CA ASN A 172 -43.46 24.35 -8.42
C ASN A 172 -42.20 23.62 -7.88
N VAL A 173 -41.96 22.39 -8.32
CA VAL A 173 -40.73 21.65 -7.97
C VAL A 173 -39.50 22.36 -8.54
N LYS A 174 -39.53 22.79 -9.81
CA LYS A 174 -38.45 23.59 -10.42
C LYS A 174 -38.18 24.90 -9.69
N ALA A 175 -39.22 25.56 -9.19
CA ALA A 175 -39.08 26.81 -8.46
C ALA A 175 -38.40 26.59 -7.12
N LYS A 176 -38.78 25.54 -6.38
CA LYS A 176 -38.16 25.20 -5.08
C LYS A 176 -36.72 24.70 -5.22
N LEU A 177 -36.42 23.89 -6.24
CA LEU A 177 -35.05 23.45 -6.54
C LEU A 177 -34.13 24.64 -6.88
N ARG A 178 -34.63 25.63 -7.64
CA ARG A 178 -33.86 26.84 -7.99
C ARG A 178 -33.61 27.79 -6.80
N GLN A 179 -34.49 27.77 -5.80
CA GLN A 179 -34.35 28.61 -4.60
C GLN A 179 -33.41 28.01 -3.54
N GLY A 180 -32.79 26.86 -3.78
CA GLY A 180 -31.88 26.20 -2.83
C GLY A 180 -32.55 25.63 -1.56
N ASN A 181 -33.86 25.82 -1.41
CA ASN A 181 -34.64 25.41 -0.24
C ASN A 181 -35.10 23.93 -0.28
N LEU A 182 -34.73 23.18 -1.31
CA LEU A 182 -35.01 21.75 -1.43
C LEU A 182 -33.75 20.98 -1.87
N THR A 183 -33.19 20.17 -0.99
CA THR A 183 -32.26 19.10 -1.33
C THR A 183 -33.05 17.81 -1.57
N VAL A 184 -32.63 16.97 -2.53
CA VAL A 184 -33.34 15.72 -2.90
C VAL A 184 -33.67 14.86 -1.68
N LYS A 185 -32.74 14.74 -0.73
CA LYS A 185 -32.89 14.02 0.55
C LYS A 185 -34.01 14.55 1.47
N ASN A 186 -34.47 15.79 1.29
CA ASN A 186 -35.54 16.38 2.11
C ASN A 186 -36.93 16.27 1.44
N PHE A 187 -37.03 15.56 0.31
CA PHE A 187 -38.31 15.32 -0.37
C PHE A 187 -39.03 14.12 0.26
N LYS A 188 -39.89 14.35 1.26
CA LYS A 188 -40.80 13.31 1.75
C LYS A 188 -41.95 13.16 0.73
N SER A 189 -42.18 11.98 0.15
CA SER A 189 -43.41 11.67 -0.62
C SER A 189 -44.53 11.23 0.35
N LEU A 190 -45.80 11.35 -0.03
CA LEU A 190 -46.96 10.78 0.68
C LEU A 190 -47.65 9.89 -0.34
N ARG A 191 -47.30 8.61 -0.37
CA ARG A 191 -48.18 7.58 -0.92
C ARG A 191 -48.17 6.43 0.07
N ALA A 192 -49.34 6.12 0.62
CA ALA A 192 -49.60 4.87 1.30
C ALA A 192 -50.08 3.87 0.25
N GLU A 193 -49.44 2.71 0.14
CA GLU A 193 -50.06 1.55 -0.51
C GLU A 193 -51.01 0.90 0.49
N LYS A 194 -52.30 0.83 0.13
CA LYS A 194 -53.31 0.11 0.90
C LYS A 194 -53.17 -1.39 0.64
N SER A 195 -52.59 -2.06 1.63
CA SER A 195 -52.95 -3.38 2.18
C SER A 195 -53.31 -4.52 1.23
N ALA A 196 -52.39 -5.49 1.13
CA ALA A 196 -52.70 -6.91 1.28
C ALA A 196 -51.43 -7.68 1.72
N ALA A 197 -51.05 -7.53 3.01
CA ALA A 197 -50.27 -8.48 3.81
C ALA A 197 -49.85 -7.81 5.13
N ARG A 198 -50.77 -7.73 6.10
CA ARG A 198 -50.38 -7.58 7.50
C ARG A 198 -49.99 -8.98 8.00
N ASN A 199 -48.71 -9.26 7.92
CA ASN A 199 -47.92 -10.16 8.76
C ASN A 199 -46.64 -10.43 7.99
N ASN A 200 -45.66 -9.57 8.20
CA ASN A 200 -44.24 -9.90 8.26
C ASN A 200 -43.52 -8.60 8.56
N TYR A 201 -43.03 -8.49 9.79
CA TYR A 201 -41.79 -7.77 10.02
C TYR A 201 -40.81 -8.19 8.91
N ILE A 202 -40.17 -7.23 8.24
CA ILE A 202 -39.07 -7.51 7.32
C ILE A 202 -37.99 -8.19 8.15
N SER A 203 -38.06 -9.52 8.19
CA SER A 203 -36.89 -10.34 8.11
C SER A 203 -36.09 -9.80 6.92
N ILE A 204 -34.81 -9.55 7.15
CA ILE A 204 -33.84 -9.56 6.07
C ILE A 204 -34.07 -10.92 5.42
N SER A 205 -34.70 -10.96 4.24
CA SER A 205 -34.73 -12.21 3.49
C SER A 205 -33.27 -12.57 3.28
N GLU A 206 -32.83 -13.71 3.81
CA GLU A 206 -31.50 -14.23 3.56
C GLU A 206 -31.23 -14.16 2.05
N ALA A 207 -30.02 -13.74 1.66
CA ALA A 207 -29.62 -13.68 0.27
C ALA A 207 -29.96 -15.02 -0.42
N SER A 208 -30.46 -14.99 -1.66
CA SER A 208 -31.03 -16.17 -2.33
C SER A 208 -30.11 -17.41 -2.36
N TRP A 209 -28.79 -17.20 -2.29
CA TRP A 209 -27.80 -18.27 -2.24
C TRP A 209 -27.78 -19.01 -0.88
N ARG A 210 -28.15 -18.35 0.22
CA ARG A 210 -28.31 -18.96 1.56
C ARG A 210 -29.59 -19.81 1.70
N GLN A 211 -30.50 -19.71 0.73
CA GLN A 211 -31.77 -20.46 0.72
C GLN A 211 -31.66 -21.82 0.01
N GLN A 212 -30.52 -22.14 -0.61
CA GLN A 212 -30.22 -23.47 -1.17
C GLN A 212 -29.65 -24.38 -0.07
N ASN A 213 -29.90 -25.70 -0.13
CA ASN A 213 -29.39 -26.65 0.86
C ASN A 213 -28.70 -27.87 0.18
N PRO A 214 -27.36 -28.01 0.29
CA PRO A 214 -26.43 -27.07 0.94
C PRO A 214 -26.33 -25.75 0.16
N SER A 215 -26.11 -24.65 0.88
CA SER A 215 -26.00 -23.32 0.26
C SER A 215 -24.75 -23.23 -0.60
N ARG A 216 -24.85 -22.64 -1.80
CA ARG A 216 -23.70 -22.48 -2.69
C ARG A 216 -23.17 -21.05 -2.59
N VAL A 217 -21.90 -20.89 -2.25
CA VAL A 217 -21.29 -19.57 -2.06
C VAL A 217 -21.10 -18.88 -3.42
N PRO A 218 -21.58 -17.65 -3.62
CA PRO A 218 -21.37 -16.92 -4.87
C PRO A 218 -19.99 -16.25 -4.89
N ASN A 219 -19.46 -15.95 -6.08
CA ASN A 219 -18.39 -14.97 -6.22
C ASN A 219 -18.95 -13.55 -5.96
N PHE A 220 -18.10 -12.57 -5.65
CA PHE A 220 -18.47 -11.16 -5.57
C PHE A 220 -17.73 -10.37 -6.63
N ILE A 221 -18.41 -10.00 -7.72
CA ILE A 221 -17.78 -9.40 -8.90
C ILE A 221 -18.52 -8.13 -9.29
N GLY A 222 -17.80 -7.01 -9.40
CA GLY A 222 -18.38 -5.75 -9.87
C GLY A 222 -19.49 -5.20 -8.97
N GLY A 223 -19.44 -5.46 -7.66
CA GLY A 223 -20.45 -5.03 -6.70
C GLY A 223 -21.70 -5.93 -6.61
N LYS A 224 -21.66 -7.13 -7.20
CA LYS A 224 -22.78 -8.08 -7.19
C LYS A 224 -22.31 -9.47 -6.76
N PHE A 225 -23.20 -10.20 -6.10
CA PHE A 225 -23.03 -11.63 -5.88
C PHE A 225 -23.38 -12.36 -7.18
N VAL A 226 -22.45 -13.19 -7.67
CA VAL A 226 -22.52 -13.86 -8.97
C VAL A 226 -22.29 -15.35 -8.75
N ASP A 227 -23.27 -16.16 -9.11
CA ASP A 227 -23.13 -17.62 -9.07
C ASP A 227 -22.07 -18.08 -10.09
N SER A 228 -21.24 -19.02 -9.67
CA SER A 228 -20.21 -19.58 -10.54
C SER A 228 -20.81 -20.46 -11.64
N GLN A 229 -20.31 -20.31 -12.86
CA GLN A 229 -20.67 -21.14 -14.02
C GLN A 229 -20.06 -22.55 -13.94
N SER A 230 -18.93 -22.70 -13.25
CA SER A 230 -18.41 -24.03 -12.91
C SER A 230 -19.46 -24.81 -12.11
N PHE A 231 -19.63 -26.10 -12.36
CA PHE A 231 -20.44 -26.99 -11.51
C PHE A 231 -19.60 -27.65 -10.41
N ALA A 232 -18.27 -27.55 -10.49
CA ALA A 232 -17.38 -28.10 -9.48
C ALA A 232 -17.37 -27.19 -8.24
N SER A 233 -17.34 -27.83 -7.07
CA SER A 233 -17.31 -27.16 -5.77
C SER A 233 -16.51 -27.96 -4.75
N VAL A 234 -16.15 -27.29 -3.66
CA VAL A 234 -15.55 -27.87 -2.46
C VAL A 234 -16.55 -27.72 -1.33
N ASP A 235 -16.81 -28.80 -0.60
CA ASP A 235 -17.66 -28.77 0.57
C ASP A 235 -16.95 -28.05 1.72
N VAL A 236 -17.65 -27.11 2.33
CA VAL A 236 -17.25 -26.48 3.61
C VAL A 236 -17.84 -27.34 4.72
N ILE A 237 -16.96 -28.01 5.45
CA ILE A 237 -17.33 -28.97 6.49
C ILE A 237 -17.23 -28.29 7.85
N ASN A 238 -18.29 -28.37 8.65
CA ASN A 238 -18.22 -27.99 10.07
C ASN A 238 -17.28 -28.96 10.80
N PRO A 239 -16.13 -28.52 11.32
CA PRO A 239 -15.14 -29.44 11.91
C PRO A 239 -15.59 -30.07 13.23
N ALA A 240 -16.63 -29.54 13.90
CA ALA A 240 -17.18 -30.13 15.11
C ALA A 240 -18.16 -31.27 14.80
N THR A 241 -19.01 -31.13 13.78
CA THR A 241 -20.06 -32.12 13.46
C THR A 241 -19.73 -33.02 12.27
N GLN A 242 -18.80 -32.61 11.41
CA GLN A 242 -18.51 -33.17 10.08
C GLN A 242 -19.62 -33.02 9.04
N GLU A 243 -20.60 -32.16 9.30
CA GLU A 243 -21.68 -31.86 8.36
C GLU A 243 -21.26 -30.79 7.34
N VAL A 244 -21.83 -30.86 6.13
CA VAL A 244 -21.61 -29.85 5.09
C VAL A 244 -22.43 -28.60 5.41
N VAL A 245 -21.75 -27.46 5.58
CA VAL A 245 -22.36 -26.15 5.87
C VAL A 245 -22.78 -25.46 4.57
N CYS A 246 -21.86 -25.41 3.61
CA CYS A 246 -22.06 -24.78 2.30
C CYS A 246 -21.08 -25.37 1.28
N GLN A 247 -21.23 -24.99 0.02
CA GLN A 247 -20.36 -25.40 -1.08
C GLN A 247 -19.71 -24.18 -1.72
N VAL A 248 -18.38 -24.18 -1.81
CA VAL A 248 -17.61 -23.13 -2.46
C VAL A 248 -17.30 -23.53 -3.90
N PRO A 249 -17.63 -22.71 -4.90
CA PRO A 249 -17.34 -23.06 -6.29
C PRO A 249 -15.85 -23.05 -6.59
N LEU A 250 -15.42 -23.96 -7.46
CA LEU A 250 -14.15 -23.85 -8.17
C LEU A 250 -14.35 -22.92 -9.36
N THR A 251 -14.24 -21.61 -9.10
CA THR A 251 -14.41 -20.54 -10.08
C THR A 251 -13.49 -20.74 -11.29
N THR A 252 -13.98 -20.38 -12.47
CA THR A 252 -13.22 -20.48 -13.71
C THR A 252 -12.23 -19.32 -13.89
N ASN A 253 -11.21 -19.53 -14.72
CA ASN A 253 -10.27 -18.46 -15.08
C ASN A 253 -10.97 -17.28 -15.79
N GLU A 254 -12.06 -17.52 -16.51
CA GLU A 254 -12.84 -16.46 -17.16
C GLU A 254 -13.54 -15.55 -16.15
N GLU A 255 -14.12 -16.14 -15.11
CA GLU A 255 -14.73 -15.39 -14.01
C GLU A 255 -13.68 -14.64 -13.19
N CYS A 256 -12.49 -15.22 -12.98
CA CYS A 256 -11.36 -14.53 -12.37
C CYS A 256 -10.93 -13.30 -13.19
N ARG A 257 -10.79 -13.44 -14.52
CA ARG A 257 -10.52 -12.32 -15.43
C ARG A 257 -11.63 -11.28 -15.41
N ALA A 258 -12.90 -11.69 -15.28
CA ALA A 258 -14.02 -10.76 -15.15
C ALA A 258 -13.93 -9.92 -13.86
N ALA A 259 -13.50 -10.53 -12.75
CA ALA A 259 -13.18 -9.83 -11.51
C ALA A 259 -12.03 -8.83 -11.67
N VAL A 260 -10.92 -9.23 -12.30
CA VAL A 260 -9.79 -8.33 -12.61
C VAL A 260 -10.24 -7.17 -13.51
N PHE A 261 -11.04 -7.45 -14.55
CA PHE A 261 -11.58 -6.43 -15.43
C PHE A 261 -12.50 -5.44 -14.70
N ALA A 262 -13.37 -5.93 -13.80
CA ALA A 262 -14.21 -5.07 -12.96
C ALA A 262 -13.35 -4.17 -12.06
N ALA A 263 -12.29 -4.72 -11.45
CA ALA A 263 -11.33 -3.97 -10.66
C ALA A 263 -10.60 -2.89 -11.47
N LYS A 264 -10.11 -3.23 -12.66
CA LYS A 264 -9.45 -2.29 -13.58
C LYS A 264 -10.38 -1.13 -13.95
N ARG A 265 -11.64 -1.41 -14.29
CA ARG A 265 -12.63 -0.38 -14.66
C ARG A 265 -12.94 0.58 -13.52
N ALA A 266 -12.84 0.13 -12.27
CA ALA A 266 -13.12 0.96 -11.10
C ALA A 266 -11.95 1.88 -10.71
N ILE A 267 -10.71 1.60 -11.13
CA ILE A 267 -9.51 2.38 -10.75
C ILE A 267 -9.65 3.87 -11.04
N PRO A 268 -9.99 4.33 -12.27
CA PRO A 268 -9.97 5.77 -12.55
C PRO A 268 -10.94 6.57 -11.68
N VAL A 269 -12.08 5.97 -11.32
CA VAL A 269 -13.06 6.60 -10.42
C VAL A 269 -12.55 6.57 -8.98
N TRP A 270 -12.02 5.44 -8.54
CA TRP A 270 -11.62 5.25 -7.15
C TRP A 270 -10.34 6.02 -6.77
N ARG A 271 -9.31 5.97 -7.61
CA ARG A 271 -8.05 6.71 -7.44
C ARG A 271 -8.29 8.23 -7.34
N ASN A 272 -9.23 8.75 -8.14
CA ASN A 272 -9.59 10.17 -8.16
C ASN A 272 -10.59 10.57 -7.07
N THR A 273 -11.17 9.61 -6.35
CA THR A 273 -12.03 9.91 -5.20
C THR A 273 -11.19 10.55 -4.11
N PRO A 274 -11.55 11.75 -3.58
CA PRO A 274 -10.77 12.42 -2.56
C PRO A 274 -10.51 11.52 -1.34
N ILE A 275 -9.31 11.61 -0.75
CA ILE A 275 -8.92 10.78 0.40
C ILE A 275 -9.97 10.86 1.52
N SER A 276 -10.49 12.06 1.80
CA SER A 276 -11.55 12.27 2.80
C SER A 276 -12.87 11.57 2.49
N ALA A 277 -13.21 11.38 1.21
CA ALA A 277 -14.38 10.61 0.82
C ALA A 277 -14.13 9.10 0.96
N ARG A 278 -12.93 8.61 0.62
CA ARG A 278 -12.53 7.21 0.86
C ARG A 278 -12.55 6.89 2.36
N GLN A 279 -12.03 7.79 3.20
CA GLN A 279 -12.07 7.67 4.67
C GLN A 279 -13.51 7.57 5.21
N ARG A 280 -14.45 8.38 4.72
CA ARG A 280 -15.85 8.32 5.17
C ARG A 280 -16.51 6.95 4.89
N ILE A 281 -16.16 6.33 3.77
CA ILE A 281 -16.63 4.96 3.45
C ILE A 281 -16.05 3.97 4.46
N MET A 282 -14.76 4.09 4.80
CA MET A 282 -14.13 3.24 5.82
C MET A 282 -14.69 3.47 7.23
N PHE A 283 -15.01 4.72 7.61
CA PHE A 283 -15.71 5.02 8.85
C PHE A 283 -17.08 4.34 8.93
N LYS A 284 -17.85 4.35 7.83
CA LYS A 284 -19.11 3.61 7.79
C LYS A 284 -18.89 2.10 7.83
N PHE A 285 -17.86 1.60 7.15
CA PHE A 285 -17.55 0.17 7.11
C PHE A 285 -17.20 -0.38 8.50
N GLN A 286 -16.39 0.32 9.31
CA GLN A 286 -16.12 -0.09 10.69
C GLN A 286 -17.38 -0.10 11.58
N GLU A 287 -18.30 0.85 11.40
CA GLU A 287 -19.57 0.89 12.15
C GLU A 287 -20.44 -0.33 11.80
N LEU A 288 -20.45 -0.72 10.52
CA LEU A 288 -21.19 -1.88 10.03
C LEU A 288 -20.58 -3.21 10.50
N ILE A 289 -19.25 -3.33 10.54
CA ILE A 289 -18.57 -4.49 11.14
C ILE A 289 -18.93 -4.61 12.62
N ARG A 290 -18.89 -3.49 13.37
CA ARG A 290 -19.30 -3.48 14.79
C ARG A 290 -20.76 -3.89 14.99
N ARG A 291 -21.66 -3.47 14.09
CA ARG A 291 -23.08 -3.83 14.12
C ARG A 291 -23.29 -5.34 13.94
N ASP A 292 -22.58 -5.94 12.98
CA ASP A 292 -22.79 -7.34 12.57
C ASP A 292 -21.69 -8.28 13.10
N ILE A 293 -21.01 -7.90 14.19
CA ILE A 293 -19.90 -8.66 14.78
C ILE A 293 -20.33 -10.07 15.21
N ASP A 294 -21.51 -10.22 15.78
CA ASP A 294 -22.04 -11.52 16.21
C ASP A 294 -22.24 -12.45 15.00
N LYS A 295 -22.72 -11.92 13.88
CA LYS A 295 -22.91 -12.70 12.64
C LYS A 295 -21.58 -13.19 12.07
N LEU A 296 -20.56 -12.33 12.08
CA LEU A 296 -19.21 -12.68 11.67
C LEU A 296 -18.64 -13.76 12.60
N ALA A 297 -18.68 -13.56 13.92
CA ALA A 297 -18.13 -14.50 14.90
C ALA A 297 -18.79 -15.89 14.81
N ILE A 298 -20.12 -15.95 14.63
CA ILE A 298 -20.85 -17.20 14.45
C ILE A 298 -20.45 -17.89 13.14
N SER A 299 -20.39 -17.16 12.02
CA SER A 299 -19.96 -17.73 10.73
C SER A 299 -18.56 -18.33 10.81
N ILE A 300 -17.62 -17.62 11.46
CA ILE A 300 -16.25 -18.10 11.68
C ILE A 300 -16.25 -19.36 12.56
N THR A 301 -16.99 -19.34 13.66
CA THR A 301 -17.06 -20.47 14.59
C THR A 301 -17.60 -21.72 13.91
N THR A 302 -18.64 -21.59 13.09
CA THR A 302 -19.28 -22.71 12.37
C THR A 302 -18.36 -23.33 11.31
N GLU A 303 -17.66 -22.51 10.51
CA GLU A 303 -16.82 -22.99 9.41
C GLU A 303 -15.41 -23.38 9.88
N HIS A 304 -14.82 -22.63 10.81
CA HIS A 304 -13.46 -22.87 11.33
C HIS A 304 -13.44 -23.81 12.53
N GLY A 305 -14.46 -23.76 13.39
CA GLY A 305 -14.51 -24.49 14.65
C GLY A 305 -13.90 -23.78 15.87
N LYS A 306 -13.19 -22.65 15.70
CA LYS A 306 -12.59 -21.95 16.86
C LYS A 306 -13.65 -21.51 17.87
N ALA A 307 -13.29 -21.39 19.14
CA ALA A 307 -14.22 -20.95 20.18
C ALA A 307 -14.81 -19.57 19.85
N LEU A 308 -16.07 -19.33 20.21
CA LEU A 308 -16.76 -18.08 19.88
C LEU A 308 -16.00 -16.83 20.38
N LYS A 309 -15.37 -16.90 21.55
CA LYS A 309 -14.50 -15.84 22.08
C LYS A 309 -13.32 -15.51 21.16
N ASP A 310 -12.69 -16.53 20.58
CA ASP A 310 -11.58 -16.36 19.65
C ASP A 310 -12.05 -15.81 18.30
N ALA A 311 -13.28 -16.17 17.88
CA ALA A 311 -13.90 -15.61 16.70
C ALA A 311 -14.25 -14.12 16.87
N TYR A 312 -14.66 -13.68 18.07
CA TYR A 312 -14.79 -12.25 18.37
C TYR A 312 -13.44 -11.54 18.28
N ASP A 313 -12.38 -12.12 18.87
CA ASP A 313 -11.03 -11.52 18.81
C ASP A 313 -10.48 -11.44 17.37
N ASP A 314 -10.80 -12.41 16.52
CA ASP A 314 -10.49 -12.38 15.07
C ASP A 314 -11.13 -11.17 14.39
N VAL A 315 -12.44 -10.95 14.60
CA VAL A 315 -13.16 -9.82 14.00
C VAL A 315 -12.70 -8.49 14.60
N LEU A 316 -12.49 -8.41 15.92
CA LEU A 316 -12.07 -7.18 16.60
C LEU A 316 -10.69 -6.72 16.16
N GLN A 317 -9.73 -7.63 15.97
CA GLN A 317 -8.41 -7.25 15.46
C GLN A 317 -8.47 -6.82 13.99
N GLY A 318 -9.29 -7.49 13.17
CA GLY A 318 -9.54 -7.04 11.79
C GLY A 318 -10.20 -5.65 11.75
N LEU A 319 -11.11 -5.38 12.67
CA LEU A 319 -11.73 -4.07 12.84
C LEU A 319 -10.69 -3.00 13.24
N GLU A 320 -9.75 -3.30 14.14
CA GLU A 320 -8.62 -2.40 14.47
C GLU A 320 -7.82 -2.03 13.21
N ALA A 321 -7.61 -2.97 12.27
CA ALA A 321 -6.96 -2.68 10.99
C ALA A 321 -7.79 -1.73 10.11
N ALA A 322 -9.11 -1.92 10.04
CA ALA A 322 -10.01 -1.00 9.32
C ALA A 322 -10.07 0.40 9.97
N GLU A 323 -10.01 0.48 11.30
CA GLU A 323 -9.94 1.74 12.05
C GLU A 323 -8.63 2.47 11.80
N HIS A 324 -7.52 1.75 11.84
CA HIS A 324 -6.22 2.30 11.46
C HIS A 324 -6.23 2.78 10.00
N ALA A 325 -6.86 2.02 9.10
CA ALA A 325 -7.07 2.42 7.71
C ALA A 325 -7.76 3.79 7.60
N CYS A 326 -8.74 4.08 8.47
CA CYS A 326 -9.41 5.39 8.52
C CYS A 326 -8.45 6.56 8.79
N GLY A 327 -7.34 6.34 9.51
CA GLY A 327 -6.32 7.35 9.84
C GLY A 327 -5.27 7.58 8.73
N LEU A 328 -5.22 6.73 7.70
CA LEU A 328 -4.09 6.66 6.75
C LEU A 328 -3.91 7.88 5.83
N ALA A 329 -4.86 8.82 5.79
CA ALA A 329 -4.73 10.01 4.94
C ALA A 329 -3.47 10.83 5.25
N THR A 330 -3.08 10.91 6.52
CA THR A 330 -1.86 11.60 6.95
C THR A 330 -0.60 10.84 6.56
N LEU A 331 -0.68 9.52 6.41
CA LEU A 331 0.46 8.67 6.05
C LEU A 331 0.67 8.55 4.53
N GLN A 332 -0.29 9.04 3.72
CA GLN A 332 -0.14 9.20 2.26
C GLN A 332 0.49 10.56 1.87
N ILE A 333 0.86 11.40 2.83
CA ILE A 333 1.50 12.69 2.58
C ILE A 333 2.87 12.47 1.91
N GLY A 334 3.09 13.16 0.79
CA GLY A 334 4.39 13.24 0.13
C GLY A 334 5.28 14.32 0.73
N GLU A 335 6.56 14.30 0.36
CA GLU A 335 7.57 15.23 0.86
C GLU A 335 7.72 16.40 -0.11
N PHE A 336 7.97 17.62 0.36
CA PHE A 336 8.15 18.82 -0.48
C PHE A 336 9.37 19.61 -0.03
N VAL A 337 10.19 20.01 -0.98
CA VAL A 337 11.33 20.91 -0.77
C VAL A 337 11.32 21.97 -1.87
N SER A 338 11.23 23.23 -1.47
CA SER A 338 11.33 24.35 -2.41
C SER A 338 12.79 24.69 -2.73
N ASN A 339 13.03 25.18 -3.95
CA ASN A 339 14.31 25.71 -4.40
C ASN A 339 15.51 24.77 -4.17
N VAL A 340 15.33 23.49 -4.49
CA VAL A 340 16.38 22.45 -4.43
C VAL A 340 17.59 22.79 -5.32
N SER A 341 17.34 23.52 -6.40
CA SER A 341 18.32 24.26 -7.18
C SER A 341 17.67 25.54 -7.68
N ASN A 342 18.42 26.46 -8.29
CA ASN A 342 17.94 27.81 -8.60
C ASN A 342 16.64 27.80 -9.43
N GLY A 343 15.51 28.10 -8.78
CA GLY A 343 14.18 28.12 -9.37
C GLY A 343 13.52 26.75 -9.60
N VAL A 344 14.08 25.67 -9.04
CA VAL A 344 13.56 24.31 -9.14
C VAL A 344 13.00 23.87 -7.79
N ASP A 345 11.72 23.50 -7.74
CA ASP A 345 11.10 22.83 -6.60
C ASP A 345 11.08 21.32 -6.83
N SER A 346 11.18 20.52 -5.77
CA SER A 346 11.06 19.06 -5.84
C SER A 346 10.10 18.54 -4.78
N TYR A 347 9.20 17.65 -5.17
CA TYR A 347 8.27 17.02 -4.24
C TYR A 347 7.91 15.60 -4.67
N SER A 348 7.52 14.78 -3.70
CA SER A 348 7.06 13.41 -3.93
C SER A 348 5.55 13.29 -3.72
N ILE A 349 4.95 12.33 -4.41
CA ILE A 349 3.53 11.96 -4.32
C ILE A 349 3.47 10.45 -4.10
N ARG A 350 2.59 9.99 -3.21
CA ARG A 350 2.24 8.57 -3.08
C ARG A 350 1.01 8.26 -3.91
N GLU A 351 1.18 7.45 -4.94
CA GLU A 351 0.09 7.05 -5.83
C GLU A 351 -0.30 5.59 -5.61
N PRO A 352 -1.59 5.22 -5.73
CA PRO A 352 -1.97 3.82 -5.74
C PRO A 352 -1.34 3.08 -6.92
N LEU A 353 -1.02 1.80 -6.71
CA LEU A 353 -0.46 0.90 -7.71
C LEU A 353 -1.46 0.55 -8.82
N GLY A 354 -2.72 0.32 -8.46
CA GLY A 354 -3.76 -0.13 -9.40
C GLY A 354 -4.56 -1.31 -8.86
N VAL A 355 -4.62 -2.42 -9.61
CA VAL A 355 -5.30 -3.66 -9.16
C VAL A 355 -4.35 -4.43 -8.27
N CYS A 356 -4.75 -4.71 -7.04
CA CYS A 356 -4.02 -5.54 -6.08
C CYS A 356 -4.80 -6.81 -5.77
N ALA A 357 -4.11 -7.86 -5.33
CA ALA A 357 -4.75 -9.12 -4.94
C ALA A 357 -4.27 -9.61 -3.57
N GLY A 358 -5.15 -10.32 -2.87
CA GLY A 358 -4.90 -10.93 -1.56
C GLY A 358 -5.32 -12.39 -1.55
N ILE A 359 -4.43 -13.27 -1.11
CA ILE A 359 -4.68 -14.71 -0.96
C ILE A 359 -4.55 -15.06 0.52
N CYS A 360 -5.66 -15.45 1.14
CA CYS A 360 -5.78 -15.61 2.59
C CYS A 360 -5.87 -17.08 3.03
N PRO A 361 -5.27 -17.47 4.16
CA PRO A 361 -5.36 -18.80 4.73
C PRO A 361 -6.67 -18.95 5.53
N PHE A 362 -6.89 -20.13 6.10
CA PHE A 362 -8.11 -20.40 6.87
C PHE A 362 -8.06 -19.89 8.31
N GLU A 363 -6.87 -19.61 8.87
CA GLU A 363 -6.66 -19.40 10.31
C GLU A 363 -7.45 -18.22 10.88
N PHE A 364 -7.52 -17.12 10.13
CA PHE A 364 -8.11 -15.86 10.56
C PHE A 364 -8.93 -15.24 9.42
N PRO A 365 -10.13 -15.79 9.15
CA PRO A 365 -10.96 -15.44 8.00
C PRO A 365 -11.58 -14.04 8.03
N ALA A 366 -11.48 -13.29 9.15
CA ALA A 366 -11.86 -11.89 9.21
C ALA A 366 -10.64 -10.96 9.32
N LEU A 367 -9.74 -11.21 10.28
CA LEU A 367 -8.54 -10.41 10.52
C LEU A 367 -7.68 -10.29 9.26
N ILE A 368 -7.26 -11.39 8.64
CA ILE A 368 -6.30 -11.34 7.52
C ILE A 368 -6.89 -10.61 6.30
N PRO A 369 -8.12 -10.89 5.84
CA PRO A 369 -8.74 -10.07 4.79
C PRO A 369 -8.79 -8.59 5.13
N LEU A 370 -9.30 -8.23 6.32
CA LEU A 370 -9.41 -6.83 6.74
C LEU A 370 -8.03 -6.16 6.81
N TRP A 371 -6.99 -6.91 7.17
CA TRP A 371 -5.64 -6.40 7.25
C TRP A 371 -5.09 -5.92 5.90
N ILE A 372 -5.35 -6.67 4.83
CA ILE A 372 -4.77 -6.41 3.52
C ILE A 372 -5.63 -5.48 2.66
N PHE A 373 -6.94 -5.77 2.53
CA PHE A 373 -7.74 -5.04 1.55
C PHE A 373 -8.12 -3.64 2.04
N THR A 374 -8.28 -3.42 3.34
CA THR A 374 -8.71 -2.10 3.86
C THR A 374 -7.63 -1.04 3.63
N ILE A 375 -6.36 -1.41 3.84
CA ILE A 375 -5.21 -0.55 3.57
C ILE A 375 -5.08 -0.30 2.07
N ALA A 376 -5.13 -1.35 1.25
CA ALA A 376 -5.02 -1.23 -0.20
C ALA A 376 -6.10 -0.32 -0.80
N ILE A 377 -7.36 -0.53 -0.42
CA ILE A 377 -8.51 0.25 -0.88
C ILE A 377 -8.41 1.69 -0.40
N THR A 378 -7.99 1.94 0.85
CA THR A 378 -7.81 3.31 1.37
C THR A 378 -6.69 4.06 0.64
N CYS A 379 -5.64 3.34 0.20
CA CYS A 379 -4.59 3.84 -0.68
C CYS A 379 -5.07 4.19 -2.10
N GLY A 380 -6.32 3.85 -2.45
CA GLY A 380 -6.92 4.14 -3.75
C GLY A 380 -6.75 3.02 -4.77
N ASN A 381 -6.34 1.83 -4.34
CA ASN A 381 -6.28 0.63 -5.17
C ASN A 381 -7.64 -0.05 -5.26
N THR A 382 -7.81 -0.90 -6.27
CA THR A 382 -8.90 -1.89 -6.31
C THR A 382 -8.34 -3.25 -5.93
N PHE A 383 -9.19 -4.15 -5.42
CA PHE A 383 -8.73 -5.35 -4.73
C PHE A 383 -9.48 -6.61 -5.18
N ILE A 384 -8.72 -7.67 -5.46
CA ILE A 384 -9.21 -9.04 -5.69
C ILE A 384 -8.84 -9.89 -4.47
N LEU A 385 -9.84 -10.35 -3.72
CA LEU A 385 -9.64 -11.20 -2.55
C LEU A 385 -9.96 -12.66 -2.91
N LYS A 386 -9.02 -13.56 -2.59
CA LYS A 386 -9.22 -15.01 -2.60
C LYS A 386 -9.17 -15.51 -1.16
N PRO A 387 -10.31 -15.76 -0.49
CA PRO A 387 -10.33 -16.37 0.83
C PRO A 387 -10.05 -17.87 0.74
N SER A 388 -9.76 -18.50 1.87
CA SER A 388 -9.70 -19.96 1.95
C SER A 388 -11.05 -20.59 1.62
N GLU A 389 -11.02 -21.62 0.79
CA GLU A 389 -12.19 -22.44 0.44
C GLU A 389 -12.79 -23.18 1.64
N LYS A 390 -12.07 -23.25 2.78
CA LYS A 390 -12.57 -23.86 4.02
C LYS A 390 -13.42 -22.92 4.88
N VAL A 391 -13.28 -21.60 4.72
CA VAL A 391 -13.90 -20.59 5.61
C VAL A 391 -14.33 -19.33 4.83
N PRO A 392 -15.18 -19.47 3.80
CA PRO A 392 -15.54 -18.37 2.91
C PRO A 392 -16.49 -17.33 3.55
N GLY A 393 -17.28 -17.72 4.57
CA GLY A 393 -18.48 -17.00 4.98
C GLY A 393 -18.21 -15.59 5.50
N ALA A 394 -17.17 -15.44 6.32
CA ALA A 394 -16.77 -14.14 6.86
C ALA A 394 -16.44 -13.13 5.74
N SER A 395 -15.72 -13.56 4.70
CA SER A 395 -15.38 -12.69 3.57
C SER A 395 -16.60 -12.25 2.77
N MET A 396 -17.61 -13.12 2.64
CA MET A 396 -18.87 -12.77 1.96
C MET A 396 -19.69 -11.76 2.76
N ILE A 397 -19.76 -11.93 4.09
CA ILE A 397 -20.40 -10.94 4.98
C ILE A 397 -19.67 -9.59 4.87
N LEU A 398 -18.34 -9.58 4.88
CA LEU A 398 -17.56 -8.35 4.70
C LEU A 398 -17.84 -7.67 3.34
N ALA A 399 -18.07 -8.42 2.26
CA ALA A 399 -18.49 -7.85 0.98
C ALA A 399 -19.88 -7.20 1.05
N GLU A 400 -20.86 -7.83 1.70
CA GLU A 400 -22.19 -7.25 1.95
C GLU A 400 -22.06 -5.91 2.70
N LEU A 401 -21.27 -5.88 3.78
CA LEU A 401 -21.04 -4.69 4.57
C LEU A 401 -20.28 -3.59 3.79
N ALA A 402 -19.36 -3.97 2.89
CA ALA A 402 -18.63 -3.01 2.06
C ALA A 402 -19.56 -2.33 1.04
N VAL A 403 -20.48 -3.08 0.43
CA VAL A 403 -21.53 -2.51 -0.44
C VAL A 403 -22.43 -1.57 0.36
N GLU A 404 -22.87 -2.00 1.54
CA GLU A 404 -23.70 -1.16 2.42
C GLU A 404 -22.95 0.11 2.86
N ALA A 405 -21.64 0.05 3.07
CA ALA A 405 -20.80 1.19 3.38
C ALA A 405 -20.73 2.22 2.24
N GLY A 406 -21.14 1.84 1.03
CA GLY A 406 -21.09 2.67 -0.17
C GLY A 406 -19.79 2.54 -0.94
N LEU A 407 -19.07 1.43 -0.78
CA LEU A 407 -17.89 1.14 -1.59
C LEU A 407 -18.30 1.00 -3.07
N PRO A 408 -17.63 1.71 -4.02
CA PRO A 408 -18.02 1.64 -5.43
C PRO A 408 -17.87 0.25 -6.03
N ASN A 409 -18.74 -0.07 -6.98
CA ASN A 409 -18.74 -1.34 -7.70
C ASN A 409 -17.37 -1.62 -8.34
N GLY A 410 -16.86 -2.84 -8.11
CA GLY A 410 -15.57 -3.29 -8.63
C GLY A 410 -14.36 -2.87 -7.80
N VAL A 411 -14.50 -2.04 -6.76
CA VAL A 411 -13.35 -1.70 -5.89
C VAL A 411 -12.92 -2.87 -5.03
N LEU A 412 -13.86 -3.67 -4.53
CA LEU A 412 -13.61 -4.98 -3.93
C LEU A 412 -14.27 -6.05 -4.81
N ASN A 413 -13.55 -7.13 -5.09
CA ASN A 413 -14.06 -8.33 -5.73
C ASN A 413 -13.55 -9.54 -4.94
N ILE A 414 -14.38 -10.59 -4.83
CA ILE A 414 -14.04 -11.84 -4.17
C ILE A 414 -14.24 -12.98 -5.15
N VAL A 415 -13.20 -13.79 -5.33
CA VAL A 415 -13.24 -14.99 -6.17
C VAL A 415 -12.78 -16.20 -5.35
N HIS A 416 -13.46 -17.32 -5.54
CA HIS A 416 -13.11 -18.59 -4.89
C HIS A 416 -12.27 -19.49 -5.80
N GLY A 417 -11.70 -20.57 -5.27
CA GLY A 417 -10.92 -21.54 -6.05
C GLY A 417 -9.70 -22.07 -5.31
N THR A 418 -8.83 -22.81 -5.98
CA THR A 418 -7.60 -23.39 -5.42
C THR A 418 -6.36 -22.87 -6.16
N SER A 419 -5.41 -23.74 -6.50
CA SER A 419 -4.15 -23.36 -7.17
C SER A 419 -4.36 -22.73 -8.54
N GLU A 420 -5.39 -23.11 -9.28
CA GLU A 420 -5.69 -22.57 -10.61
C GLU A 420 -5.99 -21.08 -10.56
N ILE A 421 -6.84 -20.64 -9.62
CA ILE A 421 -7.16 -19.23 -9.42
C ILE A 421 -5.99 -18.45 -8.82
N VAL A 422 -5.21 -19.08 -7.94
CA VAL A 422 -3.95 -18.48 -7.43
C VAL A 422 -2.99 -18.22 -8.59
N ASN A 423 -2.82 -19.16 -9.51
CA ASN A 423 -1.97 -19.01 -10.70
C ASN A 423 -2.52 -17.91 -11.61
N ALA A 424 -3.83 -17.90 -11.88
CA ALA A 424 -4.47 -16.87 -12.70
C ALA A 424 -4.22 -15.46 -12.15
N ILE A 425 -4.31 -15.26 -10.83
CA ILE A 425 -3.98 -13.99 -10.17
C ILE A 425 -2.48 -13.64 -10.32
N CYS A 426 -1.60 -14.63 -10.13
CA CYS A 426 -0.15 -14.42 -10.22
C CYS A 426 0.31 -14.10 -11.64
N ASP A 427 -0.40 -14.60 -12.66
CA ASP A 427 -0.01 -14.48 -14.07
C ASP A 427 -0.67 -13.27 -14.76
N ASP A 428 -1.73 -12.68 -14.19
CA ASP A 428 -2.47 -11.58 -14.83
C ASP A 428 -1.67 -10.27 -14.85
N ASP A 429 -1.54 -9.64 -16.02
CA ASP A 429 -0.74 -8.42 -16.21
C ASP A 429 -1.33 -7.17 -15.56
N GLU A 430 -2.63 -7.17 -15.25
CA GLU A 430 -3.31 -6.04 -14.63
C GLU A 430 -3.08 -6.00 -13.11
N VAL A 431 -2.84 -7.16 -12.49
CA VAL A 431 -2.53 -7.26 -11.06
C VAL A 431 -1.11 -6.75 -10.81
N LYS A 432 -0.97 -5.69 -10.02
CA LYS A 432 0.31 -5.02 -9.75
C LYS A 432 0.98 -5.47 -8.45
N ALA A 433 0.20 -5.99 -7.51
CA ALA A 433 0.70 -6.48 -6.24
C ALA A 433 -0.10 -7.69 -5.74
N VAL A 434 0.60 -8.65 -5.12
CA VAL A 434 0.02 -9.84 -4.49
C VAL A 434 0.43 -9.89 -3.02
N SER A 435 -0.55 -10.00 -2.13
CA SER A 435 -0.37 -10.25 -0.70
C SER A 435 -0.77 -11.69 -0.39
N PHE A 436 0.14 -12.48 0.18
CA PHE A 436 -0.13 -13.88 0.49
C PHE A 436 0.18 -14.18 1.95
N LEU A 437 -0.72 -14.90 2.62
CA LEU A 437 -0.44 -15.50 3.92
C LEU A 437 -0.78 -16.99 3.85
N GLY A 438 0.11 -17.85 4.33
CA GLY A 438 -0.11 -19.29 4.34
C GLY A 438 1.17 -20.12 4.52
N PRO A 439 1.13 -21.44 4.24
CA PRO A 439 2.27 -22.33 4.45
C PRO A 439 3.51 -21.94 3.62
N ASN A 440 4.70 -22.28 4.12
CA ASN A 440 6.00 -21.95 3.49
C ASN A 440 6.11 -22.40 2.02
N THR A 441 5.75 -23.65 1.73
CA THR A 441 5.82 -24.20 0.36
C THR A 441 4.96 -23.42 -0.64
N SER A 442 3.73 -23.09 -0.25
CA SER A 442 2.81 -22.29 -1.06
C SER A 442 3.27 -20.83 -1.18
N GLY A 443 3.78 -20.23 -0.09
CA GLY A 443 4.25 -18.86 -0.10
C GLY A 443 5.49 -18.65 -0.96
N ALA A 444 6.47 -19.55 -0.90
CA ALA A 444 7.64 -19.53 -1.78
C ALA A 444 7.24 -19.67 -3.26
N TYR A 445 6.26 -20.54 -3.55
CA TYR A 445 5.72 -20.71 -4.90
C TYR A 445 5.03 -19.43 -5.42
N VAL A 446 4.11 -18.85 -4.65
CA VAL A 446 3.40 -17.61 -5.01
C VAL A 446 4.40 -16.46 -5.16
N TYR A 447 5.37 -16.34 -4.25
CA TYR A 447 6.41 -15.31 -4.32
C TYR A 447 7.23 -15.45 -5.60
N SER A 448 7.76 -16.63 -5.91
CA SER A 448 8.55 -16.86 -7.12
C SER A 448 7.75 -16.61 -8.40
N ARG A 449 6.49 -17.07 -8.46
CA ARG A 449 5.66 -16.94 -9.66
C ARG A 449 5.25 -15.49 -9.91
N ALA A 450 4.71 -14.81 -8.89
CA ALA A 450 4.25 -13.43 -9.03
C ALA A 450 5.41 -12.44 -9.23
N SER A 451 6.53 -12.62 -8.52
CA SER A 451 7.73 -11.79 -8.72
C SER A 451 8.38 -12.02 -10.08
N GLY A 452 8.40 -13.26 -10.58
CA GLY A 452 8.84 -13.59 -11.94
C GLY A 452 8.00 -12.90 -13.03
N ALA A 453 6.72 -12.64 -12.74
CA ALA A 453 5.82 -11.84 -13.58
C ALA A 453 5.92 -10.32 -13.32
N GLY A 454 6.91 -9.85 -12.57
CA GLY A 454 7.18 -8.42 -12.32
C GLY A 454 6.24 -7.76 -11.31
N LYS A 455 5.47 -8.53 -10.52
CA LYS A 455 4.54 -8.01 -9.50
C LYS A 455 5.27 -7.71 -8.19
N ARG A 456 4.75 -6.74 -7.42
CA ARG A 456 5.13 -6.56 -6.02
C ARG A 456 4.55 -7.69 -5.18
N VAL A 457 5.35 -8.29 -4.30
CA VAL A 457 4.87 -9.43 -3.51
C VAL A 457 5.32 -9.32 -2.06
N GLN A 458 4.35 -9.40 -1.16
CA GLN A 458 4.58 -9.56 0.28
C GLN A 458 3.98 -10.90 0.73
N THR A 459 4.78 -11.72 1.41
CA THR A 459 4.35 -13.02 1.92
C THR A 459 4.75 -13.21 3.37
N SER A 460 3.79 -13.58 4.22
CA SER A 460 4.08 -14.13 5.55
C SER A 460 3.86 -15.63 5.48
N ILE A 461 4.84 -16.39 5.96
CA ILE A 461 4.80 -17.85 5.91
C ILE A 461 5.03 -18.48 7.28
N ALA A 462 4.84 -19.81 7.35
CA ALA A 462 4.92 -20.68 8.53
C ALA A 462 5.87 -20.24 9.64
N ALA A 463 5.47 -20.49 10.89
CA ALA A 463 6.12 -19.93 12.06
C ALA A 463 6.21 -20.93 13.21
N LYS A 464 7.33 -20.87 13.95
CA LYS A 464 7.52 -21.69 15.14
C LYS A 464 8.00 -20.85 16.30
N ASN A 465 7.08 -20.13 16.92
CA ASN A 465 7.49 -19.14 17.92
C ASN A 465 7.99 -19.83 19.19
N GLN A 466 9.04 -19.24 19.77
CA GLN A 466 9.75 -19.80 20.92
C GLN A 466 9.72 -18.86 22.13
N ALA A 467 9.78 -19.43 23.33
CA ALA A 467 9.92 -18.69 24.58
C ALA A 467 11.13 -19.21 25.38
N VAL A 468 11.96 -18.30 25.87
CA VAL A 468 13.05 -18.61 26.80
C VAL A 468 12.62 -18.25 28.21
N VAL A 469 12.72 -19.20 29.13
CA VAL A 469 12.42 -18.99 30.56
C VAL A 469 13.72 -19.02 31.35
N MET A 470 14.13 -17.85 31.84
CA MET A 470 15.33 -17.72 32.66
C MET A 470 15.06 -18.15 34.12
N PRO A 471 16.09 -18.56 34.89
CA PRO A 471 15.94 -18.91 36.30
C PRO A 471 15.35 -17.81 37.19
N ASP A 472 15.53 -16.55 36.80
CA ASP A 472 15.04 -15.37 37.51
C ASP A 472 13.62 -14.96 37.09
N ALA A 473 12.97 -15.69 36.18
CA ALA A 473 11.62 -15.41 35.75
C ALA A 473 10.60 -15.67 36.87
N SER A 474 9.50 -14.91 36.87
CA SER A 474 8.34 -15.20 37.73
C SER A 474 7.63 -16.47 37.25
N MET A 475 7.94 -17.61 37.86
CA MET A 475 7.53 -18.93 37.36
C MET A 475 6.01 -19.07 37.24
N ASP A 476 5.23 -18.76 38.29
CA ASP A 476 3.77 -18.98 38.25
C ASP A 476 3.06 -18.07 37.23
N ALA A 477 3.52 -16.82 37.08
CA ALA A 477 3.00 -15.91 36.06
C ALA A 477 3.40 -16.37 34.65
N THR A 478 4.65 -16.80 34.47
CA THR A 478 5.17 -17.31 33.20
C THR A 478 4.39 -18.55 32.76
N LEU A 479 4.22 -19.55 33.63
CA LEU A 479 3.49 -20.78 33.31
C LEU A 479 2.02 -20.52 32.91
N ASN A 480 1.33 -19.56 33.54
CA ASN A 480 -0.01 -19.14 33.11
C ASN A 480 0.00 -18.60 31.67
N MET A 481 1.00 -17.79 31.34
CA MET A 481 1.14 -17.18 30.01
C MET A 481 1.51 -18.22 28.94
N LEU A 482 2.36 -19.19 29.29
CA LEU A 482 2.72 -20.31 28.39
C LEU A 482 1.49 -21.18 28.07
N ALA A 483 0.68 -21.53 29.09
CA ALA A 483 -0.55 -22.30 28.89
C ALA A 483 -1.55 -21.56 27.98
N ALA A 484 -1.70 -20.25 28.17
CA ALA A 484 -2.56 -19.43 27.33
C ALA A 484 -2.10 -19.37 25.87
N SER A 485 -0.81 -19.05 25.68
CA SER A 485 -0.23 -18.79 24.36
C SER A 485 0.05 -20.04 23.54
N GLY A 486 0.28 -21.18 24.17
CA GLY A 486 0.53 -22.45 23.48
C GLY A 486 -0.73 -23.17 23.01
N PHE A 487 -1.85 -22.99 23.70
CA PHE A 487 -3.06 -23.79 23.45
C PHE A 487 -4.27 -22.96 22.98
N GLY A 488 -4.26 -21.64 23.10
CA GLY A 488 -5.35 -20.77 22.65
C GLY A 488 -5.73 -20.98 21.17
N SER A 489 -7.03 -21.04 20.87
CA SER A 489 -7.59 -21.42 19.56
C SER A 489 -7.10 -22.77 18.98
N GLY A 490 -6.71 -23.69 19.85
CA GLY A 490 -6.25 -25.02 19.43
C GLY A 490 -4.92 -25.01 18.69
N GLY A 491 -4.07 -23.99 18.90
CA GLY A 491 -2.73 -23.89 18.30
C GLY A 491 -2.69 -23.66 16.79
N GLN A 492 -3.84 -23.43 16.14
CA GLN A 492 -3.96 -23.16 14.71
C GLN A 492 -3.71 -21.67 14.39
N LYS A 493 -2.53 -21.16 14.78
CA LYS A 493 -2.13 -19.76 14.59
C LYS A 493 -0.65 -19.69 14.26
N CYS A 494 -0.27 -18.92 13.25
CA CYS A 494 1.14 -18.55 13.02
C CYS A 494 1.81 -17.80 14.20
N ALA A 495 1.01 -17.18 15.09
CA ALA A 495 1.50 -16.51 16.29
C ALA A 495 1.55 -17.43 17.54
N ALA A 496 1.12 -18.69 17.44
CA ALA A 496 1.09 -19.61 18.57
C ALA A 496 2.49 -19.87 19.14
N LEU A 497 2.59 -19.96 20.46
CA LEU A 497 3.81 -20.40 21.11
C LEU A 497 3.93 -21.92 21.00
N SER A 498 4.98 -22.42 20.36
CA SER A 498 5.12 -23.86 20.08
C SER A 498 6.30 -24.49 20.81
N ILE A 499 7.31 -23.70 21.18
CA ILE A 499 8.52 -24.17 21.87
C ILE A 499 8.79 -23.33 23.12
N VAL A 500 9.10 -23.98 24.23
CA VAL A 500 9.59 -23.36 25.46
C VAL A 500 10.96 -23.94 25.79
N ILE A 501 11.95 -23.07 25.99
CA ILE A 501 13.32 -23.42 26.36
C ILE A 501 13.55 -22.94 27.80
N PHE A 502 13.72 -23.89 28.71
CA PHE A 502 14.05 -23.59 30.10
C PHE A 502 15.57 -23.53 30.27
N VAL A 503 16.07 -22.47 30.89
CA VAL A 503 17.51 -22.24 31.07
C VAL A 503 17.96 -22.63 32.48
N GLY A 504 19.11 -23.31 32.59
CA GLY A 504 19.79 -23.54 33.86
C GLY A 504 19.21 -24.67 34.72
N GLY A 505 18.69 -25.73 34.10
CA GLY A 505 18.24 -26.95 34.80
C GLY A 505 16.96 -26.76 35.64
N LEU A 506 16.04 -25.93 35.18
CA LEU A 506 14.74 -25.74 35.81
C LEU A 506 13.89 -27.02 35.69
N ASN A 507 13.72 -27.76 36.80
CA ASN A 507 13.05 -29.07 36.81
C ASN A 507 11.65 -29.07 37.47
N ARG A 508 11.10 -27.92 37.85
CA ARG A 508 9.85 -27.82 38.65
C ARG A 508 8.64 -27.25 37.90
N TRP A 509 8.66 -27.25 36.56
CA TRP A 509 7.60 -26.68 35.74
C TRP A 509 6.54 -27.70 35.29
N GLU A 510 6.91 -28.97 35.10
CA GLU A 510 6.04 -30.00 34.48
C GLU A 510 4.67 -30.10 35.16
N GLU A 511 4.65 -30.44 36.46
CA GLU A 511 3.42 -30.64 37.23
C GLU A 511 2.55 -29.37 37.24
N LYS A 512 3.17 -28.21 37.46
CA LYS A 512 2.48 -26.91 37.51
C LYS A 512 1.90 -26.51 36.16
N LEU A 513 2.58 -26.82 35.05
CA LEU A 513 2.12 -26.53 33.70
C LEU A 513 0.98 -27.49 33.31
N VAL A 514 1.14 -28.79 33.56
CA VAL A 514 0.10 -29.80 33.33
C VAL A 514 -1.18 -29.42 34.07
N GLN A 515 -1.09 -29.08 35.36
CA GLN A 515 -2.26 -28.67 36.15
C GLN A 515 -3.05 -27.51 35.50
N ARG A 516 -2.36 -26.52 34.93
CA ARG A 516 -2.99 -25.37 34.26
C ARG A 516 -3.60 -25.77 32.92
N VAL A 517 -2.92 -26.63 32.18
CA VAL A 517 -3.33 -27.05 30.84
C VAL A 517 -4.50 -28.03 30.88
N THR A 518 -4.58 -28.90 31.89
CA THR A 518 -5.73 -29.80 32.10
C THR A 518 -7.02 -29.04 32.43
N ALA A 519 -6.95 -27.80 32.90
CA ALA A 519 -8.12 -26.97 33.15
C ALA A 519 -8.77 -26.41 31.86
N ILE A 520 -8.11 -26.54 30.71
CA ILE A 520 -8.59 -26.05 29.41
C ILE A 520 -9.72 -26.95 28.91
N LYS A 521 -10.88 -26.37 28.64
CA LYS A 521 -12.06 -27.10 28.17
C LYS A 521 -12.07 -27.28 26.65
N VAL A 522 -12.04 -28.53 26.20
CA VAL A 522 -12.17 -28.92 24.78
C VAL A 522 -13.62 -29.29 24.49
N THR A 523 -14.29 -28.52 23.63
CA THR A 523 -15.66 -28.79 23.18
C THR A 523 -15.97 -28.02 21.89
N ALA A 524 -17.15 -28.18 21.28
CA ALA A 524 -17.52 -27.44 20.08
C ALA A 524 -17.44 -25.92 20.32
N GLY A 525 -16.89 -25.17 19.36
CA GLY A 525 -16.63 -23.74 19.52
C GLY A 525 -17.88 -22.87 19.74
N THR A 526 -19.06 -23.41 19.40
CA THR A 526 -20.37 -22.80 19.65
C THR A 526 -20.82 -22.88 21.10
N GLU A 527 -20.20 -23.75 21.92
CA GLU A 527 -20.51 -23.85 23.34
C GLU A 527 -19.91 -22.66 24.11
N VAL A 528 -20.66 -22.13 25.08
CA VAL A 528 -20.34 -20.88 25.78
C VAL A 528 -19.01 -20.93 26.55
N ASP A 529 -18.64 -22.11 27.06
CA ASP A 529 -17.46 -22.32 27.90
C ASP A 529 -16.32 -23.04 27.16
N ALA A 530 -16.36 -23.09 25.83
CA ALA A 530 -15.27 -23.63 25.03
C ALA A 530 -13.98 -22.79 25.18
N ASP A 531 -12.87 -23.45 25.54
CA ASP A 531 -11.53 -22.87 25.45
C ASP A 531 -10.85 -23.23 24.13
N ILE A 532 -11.04 -24.48 23.68
CA ILE A 532 -10.47 -25.01 22.44
C ILE A 532 -11.56 -25.74 21.66
N GLY A 533 -11.71 -25.35 20.39
CA GLY A 533 -12.55 -26.04 19.41
C GLY A 533 -11.80 -27.12 18.61
N PRO A 534 -12.45 -27.80 17.66
CA PRO A 534 -11.81 -28.80 16.81
C PRO A 534 -10.76 -28.19 15.87
N VAL A 535 -9.85 -29.02 15.38
CA VAL A 535 -8.96 -28.65 14.27
C VAL A 535 -9.70 -28.69 12.93
N ILE A 536 -9.23 -27.91 11.96
CA ILE A 536 -10.00 -27.57 10.75
C ILE A 536 -10.41 -28.78 9.89
N SER A 537 -9.66 -29.89 9.91
CA SER A 537 -10.00 -31.08 9.12
C SER A 537 -9.45 -32.38 9.71
N LYS A 538 -9.99 -33.53 9.24
CA LYS A 538 -9.50 -34.87 9.60
C LYS A 538 -8.02 -35.05 9.26
N GLN A 539 -7.60 -34.57 8.09
CA GLN A 539 -6.21 -34.62 7.66
C GLN A 539 -5.29 -33.83 8.58
N ALA A 540 -5.75 -32.69 9.10
CA ALA A 540 -4.99 -31.93 10.10
C ALA A 540 -4.86 -32.71 11.41
N LYS A 541 -5.95 -33.32 11.89
CA LYS A 541 -5.94 -34.18 13.08
C LYS A 541 -4.98 -35.37 12.94
N GLU A 542 -5.01 -36.05 11.79
CA GLU A 542 -4.12 -37.17 11.47
C GLU A 542 -2.65 -36.75 11.38
N TRP A 543 -2.36 -35.62 10.73
CA TRP A 543 -1.01 -35.05 10.64
C TRP A 543 -0.44 -34.73 12.02
N ILE A 544 -1.20 -34.03 12.87
CA ILE A 544 -0.78 -33.70 14.24
C ILE A 544 -0.55 -34.98 15.05
N GLY A 545 -1.46 -35.97 14.94
CA GLY A 545 -1.32 -37.26 15.61
C GLY A 545 -0.05 -38.01 15.18
N THR A 546 0.28 -37.97 13.88
CA THR A 546 1.49 -38.57 13.31
C THR A 546 2.74 -37.89 13.86
N LEU A 547 2.80 -36.55 13.85
CA LEU A 547 3.94 -35.80 14.40
C LEU A 547 4.15 -36.06 15.90
N ILE A 548 3.07 -36.17 16.69
CA ILE A 548 3.18 -36.53 18.10
C ILE A 548 3.79 -37.94 18.24
N GLN A 549 3.31 -38.90 17.45
CA GLN A 549 3.80 -40.28 17.53
C GLN A 549 5.28 -40.38 17.11
N THR A 550 5.67 -39.78 15.99
CA THR A 550 7.07 -39.80 15.53
C THR A 550 8.01 -39.11 16.52
N SER A 551 7.53 -38.12 17.26
CA SER A 551 8.30 -37.47 18.33
C SER A 551 8.58 -38.43 19.48
N ILE A 552 7.57 -39.18 19.92
CA ILE A 552 7.70 -40.18 20.98
C ILE A 552 8.69 -41.26 20.54
N ASP A 553 8.54 -41.75 19.30
CA ASP A 553 9.41 -42.77 18.71
C ASP A 553 10.86 -42.27 18.58
N SER A 554 11.05 -40.96 18.41
CA SER A 554 12.37 -40.30 18.36
C SER A 554 12.96 -39.96 19.74
N GLY A 555 12.26 -40.29 20.84
CA GLY A 555 12.75 -40.14 22.21
C GLY A 555 12.19 -38.95 22.99
N ALA A 556 11.22 -38.20 22.45
CA ALA A 556 10.53 -37.16 23.21
C ALA A 556 9.66 -37.76 24.33
N LYS A 557 9.66 -37.15 25.50
CA LYS A 557 8.81 -37.57 26.64
C LYS A 557 7.40 -37.01 26.48
N LEU A 558 6.41 -37.87 26.39
CA LEU A 558 4.99 -37.47 26.39
C LEU A 558 4.52 -37.15 27.82
N VAL A 559 4.41 -35.86 28.14
CA VAL A 559 4.02 -35.38 29.49
C VAL A 559 2.50 -35.29 29.64
N LEU A 560 1.81 -34.86 28.58
CA LEU A 560 0.35 -34.80 28.51
C LEU A 560 -0.08 -35.25 27.11
N ASP A 561 -0.98 -36.23 27.03
CA ASP A 561 -1.49 -36.77 25.76
C ASP A 561 -2.92 -36.30 25.47
N GLY A 562 -3.07 -35.45 24.45
CA GLY A 562 -4.36 -34.93 24.01
C GLY A 562 -4.98 -35.65 22.80
N ARG A 563 -4.39 -36.75 22.30
CA ARG A 563 -4.80 -37.35 21.01
C ARG A 563 -6.19 -38.00 21.03
N ASN A 564 -6.59 -38.56 22.17
CA ASN A 564 -7.79 -39.41 22.29
C ASN A 564 -8.98 -38.70 22.95
N VAL A 565 -9.14 -37.38 22.71
CA VAL A 565 -10.28 -36.62 23.23
C VAL A 565 -11.54 -36.92 22.42
N THR A 566 -12.61 -37.31 23.11
CA THR A 566 -13.97 -37.46 22.57
C THR A 566 -14.89 -36.48 23.27
N VAL A 567 -15.63 -35.69 22.50
CA VAL A 567 -16.60 -34.71 23.02
C VAL A 567 -17.99 -35.28 22.83
N ALA A 568 -18.76 -35.40 23.93
CA ALA A 568 -20.12 -35.95 23.88
C ALA A 568 -21.03 -35.11 22.97
N GLY A 569 -21.77 -35.78 22.07
CA GLY A 569 -22.62 -35.14 21.06
C GLY A 569 -21.87 -34.68 19.80
N TYR A 570 -20.54 -34.80 19.77
CA TYR A 570 -19.69 -34.42 18.64
C TYR A 570 -18.61 -35.49 18.39
N GLU A 571 -18.97 -36.77 18.50
CA GLU A 571 -18.03 -37.91 18.46
C GLU A 571 -17.25 -37.99 17.15
N ASN A 572 -17.83 -37.50 16.05
CA ASN A 572 -17.19 -37.46 14.73
C ASN A 572 -16.28 -36.23 14.54
N GLY A 573 -16.27 -35.30 15.48
CA GLY A 573 -15.55 -34.03 15.36
C GLY A 573 -14.02 -34.19 15.40
N ASN A 574 -13.35 -33.21 14.79
CA ASN A 574 -11.89 -33.17 14.70
C ASN A 574 -11.25 -32.64 15.99
N PHE A 575 -11.66 -33.14 17.16
CA PHE A 575 -11.14 -32.67 18.44
C PHE A 575 -9.73 -33.20 18.73
N MET A 576 -8.89 -32.32 19.27
CA MET A 576 -7.56 -32.60 19.80
C MET A 576 -7.42 -31.87 21.13
N GLY A 577 -6.98 -32.59 22.16
CA GLY A 577 -6.67 -32.01 23.45
C GLY A 577 -5.28 -31.37 23.50
N PRO A 578 -5.02 -30.52 24.49
CA PRO A 578 -3.67 -30.05 24.78
C PRO A 578 -2.67 -31.19 24.95
N THR A 579 -1.53 -31.11 24.26
CA THR A 579 -0.45 -32.10 24.32
C THR A 579 0.86 -31.41 24.71
N ILE A 580 1.64 -32.02 25.61
CA ILE A 580 2.96 -31.51 26.01
C ILE A 580 4.00 -32.58 25.74
N LEU A 581 5.03 -32.23 24.97
CA LEU A 581 6.21 -33.06 24.73
C LEU A 581 7.42 -32.41 25.39
N ALA A 582 8.13 -33.15 26.23
CA ALA A 582 9.37 -32.73 26.89
C ALA A 582 10.58 -33.48 26.32
N ASP A 583 11.77 -33.06 26.73
CA ASP A 583 13.06 -33.62 26.28
C ASP A 583 13.22 -33.55 24.75
N VAL A 584 12.61 -32.54 24.13
CA VAL A 584 12.68 -32.31 22.69
C VAL A 584 14.07 -31.77 22.32
N THR A 585 14.66 -32.30 21.25
CA THR A 585 15.95 -31.85 20.73
C THR A 585 15.81 -31.26 19.32
N VAL A 586 16.84 -30.52 18.88
CA VAL A 586 16.83 -29.85 17.56
C VAL A 586 16.78 -30.81 16.36
N ASP A 587 17.06 -32.10 16.59
CA ASP A 587 17.08 -33.13 15.56
C ASP A 587 15.72 -33.81 15.35
N MET A 588 14.76 -33.60 16.25
CA MET A 588 13.42 -34.20 16.15
C MET A 588 12.53 -33.48 15.12
N ASP A 589 11.68 -34.23 14.44
CA ASP A 589 10.76 -33.67 13.43
C ASP A 589 9.78 -32.67 14.04
N CYS A 590 9.30 -32.90 15.27
CA CYS A 590 8.47 -31.90 15.95
C CYS A 590 9.18 -30.59 16.23
N TYR A 591 10.51 -30.51 16.26
CA TYR A 591 11.24 -29.24 16.32
C TYR A 591 11.38 -28.59 14.94
N LYS A 592 11.50 -29.38 13.88
CA LYS A 592 11.70 -28.89 12.49
C LYS A 592 10.40 -28.48 11.80
N GLU A 593 9.34 -29.28 11.94
CA GLU A 593 8.08 -29.16 11.19
C GLU A 593 7.00 -28.40 11.96
N GLU A 594 6.23 -27.54 11.29
CA GLU A 594 5.11 -26.83 11.92
C GLU A 594 4.00 -27.82 12.31
N ILE A 595 3.62 -27.82 13.60
CA ILE A 595 2.61 -28.77 14.12
C ILE A 595 1.20 -28.30 13.80
N PHE A 596 0.95 -26.99 13.96
CA PHE A 596 -0.34 -26.37 13.67
C PHE A 596 -1.54 -26.97 14.44
N GLY A 597 -1.31 -27.29 15.71
CA GLY A 597 -2.28 -27.89 16.62
C GLY A 597 -1.93 -27.60 18.09
N PRO A 598 -2.74 -28.07 19.06
CA PRO A 598 -2.57 -27.74 20.47
C PRO A 598 -1.43 -28.57 21.11
N VAL A 599 -0.20 -28.38 20.64
CA VAL A 599 0.99 -29.12 21.08
C VAL A 599 2.10 -28.14 21.48
N LEU A 600 2.57 -28.25 22.72
CA LEU A 600 3.67 -27.45 23.25
C LEU A 600 4.92 -28.32 23.45
N LEU A 601 6.05 -27.87 22.88
CA LEU A 601 7.35 -28.53 22.99
C LEU A 601 8.17 -27.88 24.09
N CYS A 602 8.77 -28.68 24.96
CA CYS A 602 9.60 -28.22 26.07
C CYS A 602 11.03 -28.75 25.91
N MET A 603 11.98 -27.83 25.93
CA MET A 603 13.42 -28.06 25.76
C MET A 603 14.18 -27.49 26.96
N GLN A 604 15.43 -27.94 27.14
CA GLN A 604 16.35 -27.42 28.15
C GLN A 604 17.58 -26.83 27.47
N ALA A 605 18.17 -25.81 28.09
CA ALA A 605 19.46 -25.24 27.72
C ALA A 605 20.25 -24.88 28.99
N ASP A 606 21.56 -25.04 28.97
CA ASP A 606 22.42 -24.71 30.11
C ASP A 606 22.59 -23.20 30.27
N THR A 607 22.57 -22.47 29.15
CA THR A 607 22.84 -21.03 29.11
C THR A 607 21.88 -20.29 28.18
N LEU A 608 21.79 -18.96 28.35
CA LEU A 608 21.07 -18.09 27.42
C LEU A 608 21.64 -18.18 25.99
N ASP A 609 22.95 -18.37 25.86
CA ASP A 609 23.63 -18.42 24.56
C ASP A 609 23.26 -19.68 23.79
N GLU A 610 23.16 -20.81 24.50
CA GLU A 610 22.62 -22.04 23.94
C GLU A 610 21.16 -21.88 23.54
N ALA A 611 20.32 -21.24 24.38
CA ALA A 611 18.92 -20.99 24.04
C ALA A 611 18.77 -20.09 22.79
N ILE A 612 19.56 -19.03 22.66
CA ILE A 612 19.61 -18.17 21.46
C ILE A 612 20.05 -18.98 20.24
N ASN A 613 21.06 -19.84 20.38
CA ASN A 613 21.51 -20.71 19.29
C ASN A 613 20.44 -21.73 18.86
N ILE A 614 19.69 -22.32 19.80
CA ILE A 614 18.56 -23.20 19.49
C ILE A 614 17.50 -22.44 18.69
N ILE A 615 17.21 -21.18 19.02
CA ILE A 615 16.22 -20.39 18.28
C ILE A 615 16.74 -20.00 16.90
N ASN A 616 17.96 -19.45 16.81
CA ASN A 616 18.55 -18.98 15.55
C ASN A 616 18.84 -20.13 14.56
N ARG A 617 18.98 -21.38 15.03
CA ARG A 617 19.07 -22.57 14.16
C ARG A 617 17.73 -22.95 13.53
N ASN A 618 16.60 -22.52 14.09
CA ASN A 618 15.31 -22.84 13.54
C ASN A 618 15.05 -22.01 12.28
N LYS A 619 14.74 -22.67 11.17
CA LYS A 619 14.44 -22.00 9.90
C LYS A 619 13.11 -21.25 9.92
N HIS A 620 12.23 -21.50 10.88
CA HIS A 620 10.88 -20.93 10.90
C HIS A 620 10.64 -20.22 12.23
N SER A 621 10.73 -18.90 12.25
CA SER A 621 10.39 -18.11 13.44
C SER A 621 9.89 -16.71 13.10
N ASN A 622 8.63 -16.44 13.42
CA ASN A 622 8.06 -15.09 13.32
C ASN A 622 8.54 -14.24 14.50
N GLY A 623 8.38 -14.78 15.70
CA GLY A 623 8.76 -14.11 16.92
C GLY A 623 9.28 -15.04 18.01
N ALA A 624 10.02 -14.47 18.94
CA ALA A 624 10.54 -15.16 20.11
C ALA A 624 10.37 -14.29 21.36
N SER A 625 10.27 -14.93 22.52
CA SER A 625 10.11 -14.23 23.80
C SER A 625 11.14 -14.67 24.82
N ILE A 626 11.43 -13.79 25.77
CA ILE A 626 12.23 -14.09 26.96
C ILE A 626 11.49 -13.65 28.21
N PHE A 627 11.47 -14.52 29.22
CA PHE A 627 10.96 -14.25 30.55
C PHE A 627 12.13 -14.12 31.51
N THR A 628 12.33 -12.92 32.08
CA THR A 628 13.46 -12.58 32.96
C THR A 628 13.20 -11.27 33.70
N THR A 629 13.83 -11.10 34.86
CA THR A 629 13.92 -9.82 35.58
C THR A 629 15.21 -9.06 35.24
N SER A 630 16.16 -9.72 34.58
CA SER A 630 17.44 -9.14 34.19
C SER A 630 17.33 -8.33 32.89
N SER A 631 17.54 -7.02 33.01
CA SER A 631 17.63 -6.12 31.86
C SER A 631 18.81 -6.45 30.94
N VAL A 632 19.90 -7.01 31.49
CA VAL A 632 21.08 -7.45 30.72
C VAL A 632 20.74 -8.66 29.86
N ALA A 633 20.05 -9.66 30.43
CA ALA A 633 19.62 -10.84 29.70
C ALA A 633 18.61 -10.47 28.60
N ALA A 634 17.61 -9.64 28.94
CA ALA A 634 16.63 -9.14 27.98
C ALA A 634 17.29 -8.36 26.83
N ARG A 635 18.26 -7.48 27.15
CA ARG A 635 19.02 -6.71 26.14
C ARG A 635 19.90 -7.60 25.25
N LYS A 636 20.54 -8.61 25.82
CA LYS A 636 21.34 -9.57 25.05
C LYS A 636 20.43 -10.34 24.07
N PHE A 637 19.35 -10.91 24.61
CA PHE A 637 18.36 -11.66 23.83
C PHE A 637 17.81 -10.84 22.67
N GLN A 638 17.33 -9.62 22.90
CA GLN A 638 16.75 -8.80 21.83
C GLN A 638 17.75 -8.45 20.71
N THR A 639 19.06 -8.38 21.01
CA THR A 639 20.09 -8.00 20.04
C THR A 639 20.63 -9.19 19.25
N GLU A 640 20.74 -10.36 19.87
CA GLU A 640 21.38 -11.54 19.28
C GLU A 640 20.38 -12.50 18.60
N ILE A 641 19.10 -12.41 18.94
CA ILE A 641 18.06 -13.25 18.32
C ILE A 641 17.74 -12.78 16.88
N GLU A 642 17.60 -13.71 15.94
CA GLU A 642 17.36 -13.43 14.51
C GLU A 642 15.87 -13.52 14.14
N VAL A 643 14.99 -12.90 14.94
CA VAL A 643 13.52 -12.87 14.71
C VAL A 643 12.98 -11.45 14.49
N GLY A 644 11.83 -11.33 13.81
CA GLY A 644 11.20 -10.04 13.51
C GLY A 644 10.44 -9.41 14.69
N GLN A 645 9.94 -10.26 15.60
CA GLN A 645 9.15 -9.86 16.77
C GLN A 645 9.75 -10.41 18.07
N ILE A 646 9.94 -9.54 19.07
CA ILE A 646 10.48 -9.93 20.38
C ILE A 646 9.51 -9.59 21.50
N GLY A 647 9.23 -10.57 22.34
CA GLY A 647 8.53 -10.38 23.61
C GLY A 647 9.50 -10.38 24.79
N ILE A 648 9.47 -9.34 25.63
CA ILE A 648 10.17 -9.35 26.93
C ILE A 648 9.10 -9.41 28.02
N ASN A 649 9.02 -10.56 28.70
CA ASN A 649 7.93 -10.92 29.61
C ASN A 649 6.55 -10.85 28.94
N VAL A 650 6.49 -11.11 27.63
CA VAL A 650 5.29 -11.15 26.79
C VAL A 650 5.40 -12.40 25.91
N PRO A 651 4.39 -13.31 25.88
CA PRO A 651 4.55 -14.64 25.27
C PRO A 651 4.34 -14.60 23.76
N ILE A 652 3.43 -13.74 23.29
CA ILE A 652 3.10 -13.52 21.89
C ILE A 652 3.29 -12.04 21.62
N SER A 653 4.31 -11.69 20.85
CA SER A 653 4.68 -10.33 20.46
C SER A 653 4.01 -9.88 19.16
N ALA A 654 2.76 -10.28 18.95
CA ALA A 654 1.96 -9.81 17.81
C ALA A 654 1.76 -8.30 17.90
N THR A 655 2.11 -7.61 16.82
CA THR A 655 2.07 -6.15 16.76
C THR A 655 0.66 -5.64 16.47
N ARG A 656 0.34 -4.45 16.97
CA ARG A 656 -0.90 -3.74 16.66
C ARG A 656 -0.89 -3.16 15.26
N SER A 657 -2.08 -2.88 14.70
CA SER A 657 -2.28 -2.36 13.34
C SER A 657 -1.56 -1.04 13.02
N PHE A 658 -1.18 -0.25 14.03
CA PHE A 658 -0.38 0.98 13.86
C PHE A 658 1.14 0.72 13.79
N SER A 659 1.59 -0.43 14.28
CA SER A 659 2.95 -0.94 14.12
C SER A 659 3.00 -1.89 12.92
N SER A 660 4.19 -2.33 12.50
CA SER A 660 4.33 -3.30 11.41
C SER A 660 4.52 -4.72 11.93
N PHE A 661 3.75 -5.68 11.41
CA PHE A 661 3.92 -7.11 11.68
C PHE A 661 5.08 -7.66 10.87
N ILE A 662 6.19 -7.91 11.55
CA ILE A 662 7.44 -8.24 10.90
C ILE A 662 7.84 -9.64 11.30
N SER A 663 8.14 -10.47 10.30
CA SER A 663 8.72 -11.78 10.49
C SER A 663 10.14 -11.82 9.91
N SER A 664 10.97 -12.74 10.40
CA SER A 664 12.33 -12.96 9.91
C SER A 664 12.33 -13.82 8.65
N LYS A 665 13.41 -13.79 7.88
CA LYS A 665 13.58 -14.71 6.75
C LYS A 665 13.97 -16.11 7.27
N PRO A 666 13.47 -17.21 6.68
CA PRO A 666 12.57 -17.30 5.53
C PRO A 666 11.07 -17.12 5.85
N SER A 667 10.65 -17.02 7.11
CA SER A 667 9.23 -16.85 7.51
C SER A 667 8.52 -15.58 6.95
N PHE A 668 9.25 -14.75 6.22
CA PHE A 668 8.76 -13.68 5.37
C PHE A 668 9.55 -13.60 4.06
N ALA A 669 8.86 -13.49 2.92
CA ALA A 669 9.48 -13.11 1.64
C ALA A 669 8.86 -11.82 1.09
N GLY A 670 9.73 -10.84 0.80
CA GLY A 670 9.42 -9.43 0.54
C GLY A 670 10.35 -8.50 1.34
N ASP A 671 10.18 -7.19 1.19
CA ASP A 671 10.92 -6.15 1.95
C ASP A 671 10.00 -5.18 2.72
N LEU A 672 8.68 -5.24 2.51
CA LEU A 672 7.64 -4.43 3.15
C LEU A 672 6.54 -5.30 3.78
N SER A 673 6.23 -5.04 5.05
CA SER A 673 5.17 -5.73 5.83
C SER A 673 3.74 -5.25 5.48
N PHE A 674 2.73 -6.00 5.92
CA PHE A 674 1.31 -5.84 5.59
C PHE A 674 0.65 -4.56 6.11
N ASP A 675 1.13 -3.97 7.22
CA ASP A 675 0.44 -2.90 7.95
C ASP A 675 1.33 -1.73 8.40
N GLY A 676 0.71 -0.82 9.16
CA GLY A 676 1.33 0.44 9.53
C GLY A 676 1.76 1.26 8.30
N LYS A 677 2.92 1.90 8.41
CA LYS A 677 3.55 2.64 7.30
C LYS A 677 4.06 1.72 6.19
N ALA A 678 4.39 0.46 6.51
CA ALA A 678 4.92 -0.51 5.55
C ALA A 678 3.83 -0.94 4.56
N GLY A 679 2.61 -1.26 5.03
CA GLY A 679 1.49 -1.60 4.16
C GLY A 679 1.14 -0.48 3.16
N ILE A 680 1.23 0.78 3.59
CA ILE A 680 1.03 1.93 2.69
C ILE A 680 2.16 2.01 1.66
N GLN A 681 3.41 1.80 2.07
CA GLN A 681 4.53 1.76 1.14
C GLN A 681 4.38 0.62 0.13
N PHE A 682 3.85 -0.53 0.56
CA PHE A 682 3.61 -1.66 -0.31
C PHE A 682 2.55 -1.34 -1.36
N TYR A 683 1.39 -0.82 -0.94
CA TYR A 683 0.26 -0.50 -1.81
C TYR A 683 0.33 0.86 -2.52
N THR A 684 1.44 1.60 -2.38
CA THR A 684 1.67 2.87 -3.10
C THR A 684 3.02 2.88 -3.78
N GLN A 685 3.13 3.62 -4.88
CA GLN A 685 4.40 3.96 -5.49
C GLN A 685 4.71 5.44 -5.26
N VAL A 686 6.00 5.74 -5.10
CA VAL A 686 6.48 7.12 -4.98
C VAL A 686 6.73 7.65 -6.37
N LYS A 687 6.09 8.76 -6.70
CA LYS A 687 6.37 9.56 -7.89
C LYS A 687 7.04 10.85 -7.44
N THR A 688 8.20 11.17 -8.01
CA THR A 688 8.91 12.41 -7.70
C THR A 688 8.75 13.41 -8.84
N VAL A 689 8.35 14.63 -8.51
CA VAL A 689 8.13 15.73 -9.45
C VAL A 689 9.17 16.81 -9.18
N SER A 690 9.98 17.15 -10.19
CA SER A 690 10.84 18.33 -10.19
C SER A 690 10.30 19.35 -11.18
N GLN A 691 10.05 20.57 -10.72
CA GLN A 691 9.40 21.62 -11.51
C GLN A 691 10.17 22.93 -11.50
N GLN A 692 10.21 23.62 -12.63
CA GLN A 692 10.74 24.96 -12.77
C GLN A 692 9.76 25.85 -13.53
N TRP A 693 9.61 27.10 -13.09
CA TRP A 693 8.82 28.09 -13.79
C TRP A 693 9.73 29.22 -14.26
N VAL A 694 9.82 29.41 -15.58
CA VAL A 694 10.52 30.55 -16.15
C VAL A 694 9.49 31.64 -16.41
N GLY A 695 9.58 32.74 -15.66
CA GLY A 695 8.78 33.93 -15.95
C GLY A 695 9.14 34.49 -17.33
N LEU A 696 8.15 34.99 -18.08
CA LEU A 696 8.43 35.83 -19.25
C LEU A 696 9.30 37.00 -18.79
N PRO A 697 10.39 37.36 -19.50
CA PRO A 697 11.23 38.46 -19.08
C PRO A 697 10.39 39.73 -19.04
N ALA A 698 10.13 40.24 -17.83
CA ALA A 698 9.57 41.56 -17.63
C ALA A 698 10.59 42.57 -18.17
N GLY A 699 10.21 43.32 -19.20
CA GLY A 699 11.09 44.31 -19.82
C GLY A 699 11.62 45.31 -18.81
N ARG A 700 12.92 45.24 -18.53
CA ARG A 700 13.86 46.36 -18.33
C ARG A 700 15.24 45.82 -17.95
N VAL A 701 16.13 45.77 -18.92
CA VAL A 701 17.58 45.82 -18.65
C VAL A 701 17.90 47.24 -18.20
N ARG A 702 18.18 47.44 -16.91
CA ARG A 702 18.97 48.58 -16.45
C ARG A 702 20.39 48.10 -16.25
N ASN A 703 21.31 48.68 -17.03
CA ASN A 703 22.75 48.54 -16.90
C ASN A 703 23.20 48.69 -15.44
N LEU A 704 23.63 47.58 -14.84
CA LEU A 704 24.51 47.60 -13.67
C LEU A 704 25.86 47.08 -14.13
N ARG A 705 26.85 47.96 -14.07
CA ARG A 705 28.26 47.66 -14.36
C ARG A 705 28.69 46.46 -13.52
N SER A 706 29.18 45.42 -14.20
CA SER A 706 29.87 44.31 -13.58
C SER A 706 31.14 44.80 -12.89
N LEU A 707 31.18 44.75 -11.57
CA LEU A 707 32.44 44.70 -10.83
C LEU A 707 33.03 43.30 -11.02
N ARG A 708 34.15 43.21 -11.73
CA ARG A 708 34.95 41.99 -11.86
C ARG A 708 35.48 41.58 -10.48
N PRO A 709 35.38 40.31 -10.04
CA PRO A 709 36.21 39.83 -8.96
C PRO A 709 37.68 39.70 -9.46
N PRO A 710 38.67 39.85 -8.58
CA PRO A 710 40.08 39.77 -8.97
C PRO A 710 40.40 38.34 -9.42
N ILE A 711 41.00 38.25 -10.60
CA ILE A 711 41.64 37.03 -11.11
C ILE A 711 42.86 36.78 -10.21
N PHE A 712 42.79 35.75 -9.37
CA PHE A 712 44.01 35.15 -8.83
C PHE A 712 44.69 34.40 -9.96
N ALA A 713 45.78 34.99 -10.45
CA ALA A 713 46.72 34.29 -11.31
C ALA A 713 47.36 33.16 -10.49
N PHE A 714 46.98 31.92 -10.78
CA PHE A 714 47.81 30.79 -10.41
C PHE A 714 49.03 30.79 -11.32
N THR A 715 50.18 31.09 -10.75
CA THR A 715 51.48 30.88 -11.40
C THR A 715 51.64 29.39 -11.64
N ASN A 716 51.67 28.99 -12.91
CA ASN A 716 52.13 27.67 -13.35
C ASN A 716 53.51 27.42 -12.75
N SER A 717 53.61 26.43 -11.86
CA SER A 717 54.89 25.79 -11.60
C SER A 717 55.18 24.88 -12.80
N HIS A 718 56.29 25.17 -13.47
CA HIS A 718 56.83 24.36 -14.54
C HIS A 718 57.03 22.92 -14.05
N PHE A 719 56.21 21.99 -14.53
CA PHE A 719 56.67 20.60 -14.66
C PHE A 719 57.66 20.56 -15.82
N SER A 720 58.93 20.40 -15.46
CA SER A 720 60.03 20.16 -16.37
C SER A 720 59.74 18.92 -17.22
N THR A 721 59.60 19.12 -18.53
CA THR A 721 59.72 18.06 -19.53
C THR A 721 61.17 17.59 -19.59
N ALA A 722 61.43 16.39 -19.06
CA ALA A 722 62.69 15.69 -19.29
C ALA A 722 62.41 14.23 -19.67
N ALA A 723 62.89 13.89 -20.86
CA ALA A 723 63.13 12.57 -21.45
C ALA A 723 61.92 11.67 -21.76
N GLU A 724 61.61 11.57 -23.05
CA GLU A 724 61.03 10.35 -23.63
C GLU A 724 61.92 9.14 -23.28
N PRO A 725 61.37 8.04 -22.76
CA PRO A 725 61.92 6.72 -22.97
C PRO A 725 61.22 6.07 -24.17
N SER A 726 62.03 5.42 -25.01
CA SER A 726 61.61 4.52 -26.08
C SER A 726 60.55 3.49 -25.58
N PRO A 727 59.68 2.96 -26.45
CA PRO A 727 58.56 2.11 -26.05
C PRO A 727 59.06 0.72 -25.65
N ALA A 728 59.47 0.58 -24.39
CA ALA A 728 59.54 -0.73 -23.76
C ALA A 728 58.09 -1.18 -23.51
N HIS A 729 57.71 -2.33 -24.08
CA HIS A 729 56.44 -3.03 -23.81
C HIS A 729 56.26 -3.24 -22.29
N ARG A 730 55.71 -2.25 -21.58
CA ARG A 730 55.19 -2.44 -20.23
C ARG A 730 53.83 -3.10 -20.38
N LYS A 731 53.68 -4.28 -19.78
CA LYS A 731 52.36 -4.93 -19.68
C LYS A 731 51.38 -3.95 -19.03
N PRO A 732 50.14 -3.82 -19.54
CA PRO A 732 49.15 -2.96 -18.94
C PRO A 732 48.92 -3.33 -17.47
N PRO A 733 48.69 -2.34 -16.58
CA PRO A 733 48.49 -2.60 -15.16
C PRO A 733 47.27 -3.50 -14.95
N ARG A 734 47.33 -4.42 -13.98
CA ARG A 734 46.19 -5.27 -13.62
C ARG A 734 45.32 -4.57 -12.57
N VAL A 735 44.00 -4.67 -12.72
CA VAL A 735 43.04 -4.11 -11.76
C VAL A 735 42.93 -5.07 -10.57
N PRO A 736 43.21 -4.64 -9.33
CA PRO A 736 43.15 -5.52 -8.17
C PRO A 736 41.71 -5.71 -7.68
N ASN A 737 41.46 -6.84 -7.02
CA ASN A 737 40.31 -6.98 -6.12
C ASN A 737 40.58 -6.21 -4.82
N LEU A 738 39.53 -5.83 -4.07
CA LEU A 738 39.66 -5.39 -2.68
C LEU A 738 39.05 -6.45 -1.78
N ILE A 739 39.87 -7.14 -0.98
CA ILE A 739 39.42 -8.23 -0.11
C ILE A 739 39.98 -7.98 1.29
N GLY A 740 39.11 -7.80 2.27
CA GLY A 740 39.51 -7.67 3.68
C GLY A 740 40.47 -6.49 3.92
N GLY A 741 40.26 -5.35 3.26
CA GLY A 741 41.10 -4.16 3.41
C GLY A 741 42.43 -4.20 2.65
N LYS A 742 42.63 -5.16 1.75
CA LYS A 742 43.84 -5.25 0.92
C LYS A 742 43.51 -5.31 -0.56
N PHE A 743 44.29 -4.60 -1.36
CA PHE A 743 44.28 -4.77 -2.81
C PHE A 743 45.00 -6.07 -3.17
N VAL A 744 44.29 -7.00 -3.79
CA VAL A 744 44.74 -8.36 -4.10
C VAL A 744 44.75 -8.55 -5.62
N ASP A 745 45.91 -8.89 -6.16
CA ASP A 745 46.02 -9.34 -7.54
C ASP A 745 45.42 -10.75 -7.69
N SER A 746 44.43 -10.86 -8.58
CA SER A 746 43.73 -12.13 -8.78
C SER A 746 44.65 -13.19 -9.42
N GLN A 747 44.49 -14.43 -8.96
CA GLN A 747 45.15 -15.62 -9.49
C GLN A 747 44.51 -16.15 -10.77
N SER A 748 43.44 -15.51 -11.25
CA SER A 748 42.78 -15.87 -12.50
C SER A 748 43.70 -15.74 -13.72
N SER A 749 43.67 -16.75 -14.58
CA SER A 749 44.32 -16.73 -15.88
C SER A 749 43.50 -15.98 -16.94
N SER A 750 42.23 -15.67 -16.64
CA SER A 750 41.31 -15.00 -17.57
C SER A 750 41.21 -13.51 -17.24
N THR A 751 41.41 -12.66 -18.23
CA THR A 751 41.38 -11.20 -18.10
C THR A 751 40.52 -10.58 -19.19
N ILE A 752 39.94 -9.42 -18.89
CA ILE A 752 39.29 -8.52 -19.84
C ILE A 752 40.14 -7.27 -19.96
N ASP A 753 40.40 -6.83 -21.19
CA ASP A 753 41.08 -5.56 -21.43
C ASP A 753 40.10 -4.40 -21.18
N VAL A 754 40.52 -3.44 -20.35
CA VAL A 754 39.85 -2.15 -20.17
C VAL A 754 40.37 -1.22 -21.25
N ILE A 755 39.51 -0.85 -22.19
CA ILE A 755 39.89 -0.16 -23.42
C ILE A 755 39.49 1.31 -23.32
N ASN A 756 40.41 2.22 -23.65
CA ASN A 756 40.07 3.62 -23.85
C ASN A 756 39.19 3.76 -25.10
N PRO A 757 37.92 4.18 -25.00
CA PRO A 757 37.01 4.20 -26.14
C PRO A 757 37.37 5.25 -27.20
N ALA A 758 38.17 6.26 -26.86
CA ALA A 758 38.63 7.28 -27.80
C ALA A 758 39.84 6.80 -28.64
N THR A 759 40.80 6.11 -28.01
CA THR A 759 42.06 5.71 -28.68
C THR A 759 42.13 4.22 -29.05
N GLN A 760 41.25 3.39 -28.48
CA GLN A 760 41.26 1.93 -28.54
C GLN A 760 42.48 1.27 -27.87
N GLU A 761 43.26 2.04 -27.10
CA GLU A 761 44.40 1.52 -26.34
C GLU A 761 43.93 0.79 -25.07
N VAL A 762 44.66 -0.25 -24.67
CA VAL A 762 44.42 -0.97 -23.41
C VAL A 762 44.97 -0.14 -22.26
N VAL A 763 44.07 0.34 -21.40
CA VAL A 763 44.38 1.14 -20.19
C VAL A 763 44.84 0.25 -19.06
N SER A 764 44.14 -0.86 -18.83
CA SER A 764 44.41 -1.83 -17.77
C SER A 764 43.85 -3.21 -18.14
N GLN A 765 44.24 -4.26 -17.40
CA GLN A 765 43.67 -5.60 -17.53
C GLN A 765 42.89 -5.97 -16.28
N LEU A 766 41.62 -6.29 -16.41
CA LEU A 766 40.75 -6.70 -15.33
C LEU A 766 40.70 -8.24 -15.26
N PRO A 767 41.35 -8.87 -14.27
CA PRO A 767 41.21 -10.30 -14.07
C PRO A 767 39.81 -10.67 -13.61
N LEU A 768 39.29 -11.80 -14.11
CA LEU A 768 38.01 -12.34 -13.68
C LEU A 768 38.17 -13.04 -12.35
N THR A 769 37.56 -12.50 -11.28
CA THR A 769 37.68 -13.03 -9.92
C THR A 769 37.31 -14.51 -9.88
N THR A 770 38.14 -15.30 -9.21
CA THR A 770 37.86 -16.72 -8.98
C THR A 770 36.77 -16.91 -7.93
N ASN A 771 36.14 -18.08 -7.89
CA ASN A 771 35.11 -18.34 -6.87
C ASN A 771 35.72 -18.37 -5.45
N GLU A 772 36.98 -18.83 -5.29
CA GLU A 772 37.70 -18.78 -4.02
C GLU A 772 37.90 -17.34 -3.53
N GLU A 773 38.32 -16.44 -4.42
CA GLU A 773 38.49 -15.01 -4.12
C GLU A 773 37.14 -14.33 -3.79
N PHE A 774 36.08 -14.66 -4.54
CA PHE A 774 34.74 -14.18 -4.24
C PHE A 774 34.28 -14.62 -2.84
N LYS A 775 34.46 -15.91 -2.50
CA LYS A 775 34.13 -16.43 -1.16
C LYS A 775 34.98 -15.80 -0.07
N ALA A 776 36.25 -15.49 -0.34
CA ALA A 776 37.10 -14.75 0.58
C ALA A 776 36.56 -13.33 0.84
N ALA A 777 36.09 -12.63 -0.20
CA ALA A 777 35.46 -11.31 -0.07
C ALA A 777 34.18 -11.36 0.77
N VAL A 778 33.30 -12.34 0.53
CA VAL A 778 32.07 -12.53 1.31
C VAL A 778 32.41 -12.90 2.77
N SER A 779 33.39 -13.78 2.99
CA SER A 779 33.83 -14.15 4.34
C SER A 779 34.41 -12.96 5.11
N ALA A 780 35.23 -12.14 4.47
CA ALA A 780 35.75 -10.91 5.06
C ALA A 780 34.62 -9.94 5.43
N ALA A 781 33.64 -9.75 4.54
CA ALA A 781 32.45 -8.95 4.80
C ALA A 781 31.62 -9.48 5.99
N LYS A 782 31.45 -10.80 6.09
CA LYS A 782 30.73 -11.45 7.18
C LYS A 782 31.45 -11.31 8.52
N GLN A 783 32.77 -11.46 8.54
CA GLN A 783 33.57 -11.30 9.74
C GLN A 783 33.51 -9.85 10.24
N ALA A 784 33.70 -8.87 9.36
CA ALA A 784 33.63 -7.44 9.69
C ALA A 784 32.22 -7.00 10.15
N PHE A 785 31.15 -7.66 9.67
CA PHE A 785 29.77 -7.30 10.03
C PHE A 785 29.51 -7.38 11.54
N SER A 786 30.06 -8.40 12.22
CA SER A 786 29.85 -8.63 13.65
C SER A 786 30.24 -7.44 14.53
N THR A 787 31.32 -6.73 14.19
CA THR A 787 31.80 -5.55 14.90
C THR A 787 31.22 -4.26 14.32
N TRP A 788 31.09 -4.18 12.98
CA TRP A 788 30.60 -2.99 12.30
C TRP A 788 29.14 -2.66 12.65
N ARG A 789 28.25 -3.66 12.74
CA ARG A 789 26.84 -3.45 13.13
C ARG A 789 26.69 -2.79 14.51
N ASN A 790 27.64 -3.05 15.41
CA ASN A 790 27.65 -2.56 16.79
C ASN A 790 28.42 -1.25 16.95
N THR A 791 29.09 -0.78 15.88
CA THR A 791 29.76 0.53 15.89
C THR A 791 28.71 1.63 16.00
N PRO A 792 28.83 2.60 16.92
CA PRO A 792 27.83 3.66 17.10
C PRO A 792 27.54 4.41 15.79
N VAL A 793 26.27 4.77 15.55
CA VAL A 793 25.85 5.46 14.32
C VAL A 793 26.63 6.75 14.06
N THR A 794 27.00 7.48 15.11
CA THR A 794 27.82 8.70 15.03
C THR A 794 29.27 8.43 14.61
N ALA A 795 29.83 7.27 14.97
CA ALA A 795 31.16 6.87 14.50
C ALA A 795 31.12 6.50 13.02
N ARG A 796 30.10 5.75 12.57
CA ARG A 796 29.89 5.46 11.14
C ARG A 796 29.71 6.74 10.31
N GLN A 797 28.96 7.69 10.84
CA GLN A 797 28.72 9.02 10.24
C GLN A 797 30.02 9.82 10.04
N ARG A 798 30.96 9.77 10.98
CA ARG A 798 32.26 10.47 10.86
C ARG A 798 33.10 9.96 9.68
N VAL A 799 33.03 8.67 9.37
CA VAL A 799 33.68 8.09 8.19
C VAL A 799 33.11 8.74 6.92
N MET A 800 31.78 8.93 6.84
CA MET A 800 31.15 9.60 5.69
C MET A 800 31.56 11.07 5.57
N PHE A 801 31.67 11.79 6.70
CA PHE A 801 32.20 13.16 6.72
C PHE A 801 33.62 13.23 6.15
N LYS A 802 34.47 12.26 6.48
CA LYS A 802 35.83 12.22 5.92
C LYS A 802 35.83 11.81 4.45
N LEU A 803 35.01 10.82 4.07
CA LEU A 803 34.89 10.37 2.68
C LEU A 803 34.44 11.49 1.74
N GLN A 804 33.45 12.31 2.11
CA GLN A 804 33.04 13.45 1.27
C GLN A 804 34.18 14.48 1.07
N GLU A 805 35.00 14.72 2.11
CA GLU A 805 36.15 15.62 2.05
C GLU A 805 37.19 15.08 1.06
N LEU A 806 37.48 13.78 1.15
CA LEU A 806 38.44 13.09 0.29
C LEU A 806 37.98 13.01 -1.17
N ILE A 807 36.69 12.77 -1.42
CA ILE A 807 36.13 12.80 -2.78
C ILE A 807 36.25 14.21 -3.37
N ARG A 808 36.00 15.27 -2.58
CA ARG A 808 36.19 16.66 -3.03
C ARG A 808 37.66 16.95 -3.36
N ARG A 809 38.60 16.43 -2.55
CA ARG A 809 40.05 16.57 -2.78
C ARG A 809 40.47 15.91 -4.10
N ASP A 810 40.00 14.70 -4.36
CA ASP A 810 40.47 13.85 -5.48
C ASP A 810 39.49 13.80 -6.66
N MET A 811 38.60 14.80 -6.76
CA MET A 811 37.56 14.89 -7.78
C MET A 811 38.13 14.90 -9.21
N ASP A 812 39.26 15.58 -9.44
CA ASP A 812 39.93 15.61 -10.74
C ASP A 812 40.53 14.24 -11.11
N LYS A 813 41.09 13.52 -10.12
CA LYS A 813 41.62 12.15 -10.30
C LYS A 813 40.51 11.19 -10.70
N LEU A 814 39.37 11.27 -10.01
CA LEU A 814 38.18 10.48 -10.32
C LEU A 814 37.64 10.81 -11.73
N ALA A 815 37.43 12.10 -12.04
CA ALA A 815 36.92 12.53 -13.33
C ALA A 815 37.80 12.06 -14.50
N LEU A 816 39.13 12.17 -14.36
CA LEU A 816 40.07 11.70 -15.38
C LEU A 816 40.00 10.17 -15.59
N SER A 817 39.88 9.38 -14.51
CA SER A 817 39.71 7.93 -14.60
C SER A 817 38.44 7.58 -15.40
N ILE A 818 37.32 8.25 -15.10
CA ILE A 818 36.04 8.03 -15.80
C ILE A 818 36.17 8.41 -17.27
N THR A 819 36.73 9.58 -17.58
CA THR A 819 36.93 10.01 -18.97
C THR A 819 37.81 9.03 -19.75
N THR A 820 38.84 8.48 -19.12
CA THR A 820 39.79 7.55 -19.77
C THR A 820 39.16 6.20 -20.09
N GLU A 821 38.44 5.60 -19.13
CA GLU A 821 37.90 4.24 -19.28
C GLU A 821 36.49 4.22 -19.91
N GLN A 822 35.66 5.23 -19.64
CA GLN A 822 34.26 5.28 -20.10
C GLN A 822 34.07 6.15 -21.34
N GLY A 823 34.87 7.22 -21.50
CA GLY A 823 34.82 8.14 -22.65
C GLY A 823 34.07 9.46 -22.43
N LYS A 824 33.44 9.68 -21.28
CA LYS A 824 32.78 10.95 -20.94
C LYS A 824 33.71 12.16 -21.10
N THR A 825 33.13 13.31 -21.45
CA THR A 825 33.83 14.58 -21.34
C THR A 825 34.21 14.84 -19.88
N LEU A 826 35.33 15.52 -19.61
CA LEU A 826 35.75 15.82 -18.24
C LEU A 826 34.64 16.54 -17.44
N LYS A 827 33.91 17.45 -18.08
CA LYS A 827 32.77 18.14 -17.49
C LYS A 827 31.66 17.18 -17.05
N ASP A 828 31.30 16.22 -17.90
CA ASP A 828 30.30 15.21 -17.57
C ASP A 828 30.81 14.22 -16.51
N ALA A 829 32.10 13.90 -16.52
CA ALA A 829 32.75 13.07 -15.49
C ALA A 829 32.79 13.77 -14.12
N HIS A 830 33.03 15.08 -14.06
CA HIS A 830 32.85 15.86 -12.83
C HIS A 830 31.41 15.82 -12.34
N GLY A 831 30.44 15.91 -13.26
CA GLY A 831 29.03 15.74 -12.94
C GLY A 831 28.73 14.37 -12.33
N ASP A 832 29.29 13.29 -12.88
CA ASP A 832 29.18 11.91 -12.36
C ASP A 832 29.67 11.83 -10.90
N VAL A 833 30.90 12.30 -10.64
CA VAL A 833 31.48 12.30 -9.29
C VAL A 833 30.67 13.18 -8.33
N PHE A 834 30.30 14.39 -8.75
CA PHE A 834 29.58 15.35 -7.92
C PHE A 834 28.20 14.81 -7.51
N ARG A 835 27.45 14.18 -8.43
CA ARG A 835 26.14 13.57 -8.10
C ARG A 835 26.28 12.39 -7.14
N GLY A 836 27.37 11.62 -7.23
CA GLY A 836 27.69 10.60 -6.23
C GLY A 836 28.06 11.19 -4.86
N LEU A 837 28.84 12.27 -4.85
CA LEU A 837 29.23 13.00 -3.64
C LEU A 837 28.00 13.52 -2.86
N GLU A 838 26.98 14.05 -3.54
CA GLU A 838 25.74 14.49 -2.88
C GLU A 838 25.07 13.35 -2.07
N VAL A 839 25.21 12.08 -2.49
CA VAL A 839 24.69 10.93 -1.74
C VAL A 839 25.53 10.66 -0.49
N VAL A 840 26.85 10.81 -0.56
CA VAL A 840 27.73 10.72 0.62
C VAL A 840 27.44 11.83 1.61
N GLU A 841 27.15 13.04 1.14
CA GLU A 841 26.71 14.16 1.97
C GLU A 841 25.36 13.89 2.64
N HIS A 842 24.42 13.27 1.92
CA HIS A 842 23.19 12.79 2.54
C HIS A 842 23.46 11.70 3.58
N ALA A 843 24.39 10.79 3.33
CA ALA A 843 24.81 9.78 4.29
C ALA A 843 25.39 10.38 5.58
N CYS A 844 26.04 11.53 5.48
CA CYS A 844 26.45 12.30 6.65
C CYS A 844 25.26 12.76 7.53
N GLY A 845 24.03 12.82 7.02
CA GLY A 845 22.82 13.18 7.78
C GLY A 845 21.94 11.99 8.21
N MET A 846 22.26 10.76 7.78
CA MET A 846 21.37 9.59 7.92
C MET A 846 21.17 9.07 9.36
N ALA A 847 21.90 9.59 10.35
CA ALA A 847 21.78 9.13 11.74
C ALA A 847 20.36 9.27 12.30
N THR A 848 19.65 10.36 11.95
CA THR A 848 18.25 10.58 12.37
C THR A 848 17.26 9.65 11.65
N LEU A 849 17.56 9.26 10.41
CA LEU A 849 16.73 8.32 9.64
C LEU A 849 16.82 6.88 10.17
N GLN A 850 17.84 6.57 10.98
CA GLN A 850 18.02 5.27 11.63
C GLN A 850 17.32 5.16 13.00
N MET A 851 16.70 6.23 13.50
CA MET A 851 15.94 6.19 14.75
C MET A 851 14.74 5.25 14.63
N GLY A 852 14.49 4.52 15.72
CA GLY A 852 13.31 3.69 15.90
C GLY A 852 12.07 4.49 16.32
N GLU A 853 10.96 3.81 16.53
CA GLU A 853 9.72 4.40 17.06
C GLU A 853 9.40 3.78 18.43
N TYR A 854 8.79 4.53 19.35
CA TYR A 854 8.39 4.04 20.68
C TYR A 854 7.00 4.53 21.04
N VAL A 855 6.17 3.60 21.53
CA VAL A 855 4.85 3.88 22.07
C VAL A 855 4.76 3.25 23.44
N THR A 856 4.46 4.06 24.45
CA THR A 856 4.22 3.59 25.82
C THR A 856 2.79 3.10 25.98
N ASN A 857 2.58 2.11 26.85
CA ASN A 857 1.27 1.64 27.30
C ASN A 857 0.29 1.32 26.15
N VAL A 858 0.76 0.61 25.12
CA VAL A 858 -0.08 0.14 23.99
C VAL A 858 -1.18 -0.82 24.44
N SER A 859 -0.99 -1.42 25.61
CA SER A 859 -1.97 -2.09 26.45
C SER A 859 -1.50 -1.92 27.90
N ASN A 860 -2.35 -2.23 28.89
CA ASN A 860 -2.05 -1.99 30.31
C ASN A 860 -0.70 -2.58 30.73
N GLY A 861 0.27 -1.70 30.97
CA GLY A 861 1.63 -2.06 31.38
C GLY A 861 2.46 -2.73 30.28
N ILE A 862 2.14 -2.51 29.01
CA ILE A 862 2.87 -3.04 27.85
C ILE A 862 3.36 -1.87 27.00
N ASP A 863 4.67 -1.78 26.79
CA ASP A 863 5.30 -0.83 25.87
C ASP A 863 5.73 -1.55 24.58
N THR A 864 5.70 -0.83 23.46
CA THR A 864 6.21 -1.33 22.18
C THR A 864 7.15 -0.32 21.54
N PHE A 865 8.35 -0.75 21.16
CA PHE A 865 9.24 0.01 20.26
C PHE A 865 9.62 -0.80 19.04
N SER A 866 9.98 -0.09 17.99
CA SER A 866 10.65 -0.63 16.82
C SER A 866 12.08 -0.09 16.74
N ILE A 867 13.04 -0.95 16.40
CA ILE A 867 14.43 -0.56 16.11
C ILE A 867 14.76 -0.89 14.65
N ARG A 868 15.79 -0.24 14.10
CA ARG A 868 16.33 -0.54 12.78
C ARG A 868 17.63 -1.32 12.93
N GLU A 869 17.66 -2.52 12.37
CA GLU A 869 18.85 -3.37 12.33
C GLU A 869 19.42 -3.44 10.92
N PRO A 870 20.75 -3.45 10.75
CA PRO A 870 21.35 -3.78 9.47
C PRO A 870 21.07 -5.24 9.10
N LEU A 871 21.06 -5.52 7.80
CA LEU A 871 20.75 -6.84 7.25
C LEU A 871 21.91 -7.83 7.33
N GLY A 872 23.16 -7.38 7.13
CA GLY A 872 24.32 -8.27 7.01
C GLY A 872 25.27 -7.87 5.89
N VAL A 873 25.69 -8.87 5.11
CA VAL A 873 26.46 -8.68 3.88
C VAL A 873 25.51 -8.28 2.76
N CYS A 874 25.73 -7.13 2.15
CA CYS A 874 25.00 -6.62 1.00
C CYS A 874 25.90 -6.61 -0.24
N ALA A 875 25.31 -6.68 -1.43
CA ALA A 875 26.05 -6.63 -2.69
C ALA A 875 25.53 -5.52 -3.61
N GLY A 876 26.44 -4.91 -4.37
CA GLY A 876 26.13 -3.93 -5.40
C GLY A 876 26.69 -4.37 -6.75
N ILE A 877 25.88 -4.33 -7.80
CA ILE A 877 26.30 -4.67 -9.17
C ILE A 877 26.05 -3.43 -10.03
N CYS A 878 27.13 -2.84 -10.54
CA CYS A 878 27.10 -1.55 -11.21
C CYS A 878 27.28 -1.65 -12.73
N PRO A 879 26.64 -0.76 -13.50
CA PRO A 879 26.82 -0.64 -14.95
C PRO A 879 28.01 0.26 -15.28
N PHE A 880 28.37 0.31 -16.56
CA PHE A 880 29.49 1.11 -17.06
C PHE A 880 29.18 2.61 -17.22
N ASN A 881 27.92 3.01 -17.17
CA ASN A 881 27.57 4.34 -17.67
C ASN A 881 27.74 5.46 -16.63
N PHE A 882 27.87 5.13 -15.34
CA PHE A 882 28.20 6.08 -14.28
C PHE A 882 29.05 5.41 -13.17
N PRO A 883 30.34 5.16 -13.45
CA PRO A 883 31.22 4.33 -12.61
C PRO A 883 31.61 4.96 -11.26
N ALA A 884 31.26 6.22 -10.98
CA ALA A 884 31.40 6.82 -9.65
C ALA A 884 30.04 7.02 -8.96
N MET A 885 29.07 7.65 -9.64
CA MET A 885 27.76 7.96 -9.09
C MET A 885 27.03 6.72 -8.57
N ILE A 886 26.95 5.65 -9.36
CA ILE A 886 26.15 4.47 -9.00
C ILE A 886 26.75 3.67 -7.83
N PRO A 887 28.06 3.39 -7.76
CA PRO A 887 28.66 2.84 -6.54
C PRO A 887 28.33 3.66 -5.29
N LEU A 888 28.39 4.99 -5.39
CA LEU A 888 28.08 5.91 -4.29
C LEU A 888 26.59 5.96 -3.92
N TRP A 889 25.69 5.50 -4.79
CA TRP A 889 24.28 5.29 -4.46
C TRP A 889 24.04 4.08 -3.54
N MET A 890 25.01 3.16 -3.48
CA MET A 890 24.84 1.85 -2.86
C MET A 890 25.65 1.72 -1.56
N PHE A 891 26.98 1.63 -1.66
CA PHE A 891 27.81 1.23 -0.52
C PHE A 891 27.82 2.28 0.62
N PRO A 892 27.83 3.60 0.39
CA PRO A 892 27.84 4.57 1.49
C PRO A 892 26.56 4.49 2.33
N VAL A 893 25.41 4.29 1.68
CA VAL A 893 24.12 4.11 2.34
C VAL A 893 24.12 2.82 3.16
N ALA A 894 24.51 1.69 2.55
CA ALA A 894 24.54 0.39 3.20
C ALA A 894 25.46 0.37 4.43
N VAL A 895 26.67 0.89 4.28
CA VAL A 895 27.71 0.94 5.31
C VAL A 895 27.30 1.87 6.45
N THR A 896 26.70 3.02 6.15
CA THR A 896 26.19 3.96 7.17
C THR A 896 25.06 3.35 8.01
N CYS A 897 24.24 2.48 7.39
CA CYS A 897 23.23 1.68 8.07
C CYS A 897 23.81 0.54 8.93
N GLY A 898 25.12 0.26 8.85
CA GLY A 898 25.80 -0.77 9.64
C GLY A 898 25.99 -2.11 8.90
N ASN A 899 25.77 -2.16 7.59
CA ASN A 899 26.02 -3.36 6.76
C ASN A 899 27.47 -3.40 6.27
N THR A 900 27.91 -4.57 5.81
CA THR A 900 29.12 -4.71 4.99
C THR A 900 28.74 -4.91 3.53
N PHE A 901 29.67 -4.66 2.62
CA PHE A 901 29.36 -4.51 1.21
C PHE A 901 30.37 -5.20 0.29
N VAL A 902 29.85 -5.93 -0.70
CA VAL A 902 30.61 -6.51 -1.82
C VAL A 902 30.18 -5.82 -3.10
N LEU A 903 31.05 -5.00 -3.68
CA LEU A 903 30.80 -4.22 -4.88
C LEU A 903 31.39 -4.92 -6.11
N LYS A 904 30.58 -5.10 -7.15
CA LYS A 904 31.00 -5.51 -8.49
C LYS A 904 30.84 -4.32 -9.45
N PRO A 905 31.91 -3.61 -9.80
CA PRO A 905 31.87 -2.57 -10.82
C PRO A 905 31.74 -3.18 -12.22
N SER A 906 31.51 -2.36 -13.24
CA SER A 906 31.59 -2.86 -14.61
C SER A 906 33.04 -3.21 -14.95
N GLU A 907 33.19 -4.31 -15.67
CA GLU A 907 34.45 -4.79 -16.24
C GLU A 907 35.03 -3.85 -17.31
N LYS A 908 34.25 -2.86 -17.77
CA LYS A 908 34.65 -1.89 -18.80
C LYS A 908 35.32 -0.64 -18.24
N ASP A 909 35.04 -0.26 -17.00
CA ASP A 909 35.51 0.99 -16.38
C ASP A 909 35.59 0.91 -14.83
N PRO A 910 36.38 -0.04 -14.29
CA PRO A 910 36.43 -0.31 -12.85
C PRO A 910 37.20 0.76 -12.04
N GLY A 911 38.00 1.61 -12.69
CA GLY A 911 39.01 2.45 -12.05
C GLY A 911 38.45 3.44 -11.02
N ALA A 912 37.33 4.09 -11.34
CA ALA A 912 36.66 4.99 -10.40
C ALA A 912 36.24 4.28 -9.10
N SER A 913 35.76 3.03 -9.18
CA SER A 913 35.38 2.25 -7.99
C SER A 913 36.59 1.87 -7.13
N ILE A 914 37.73 1.57 -7.75
CA ILE A 914 38.99 1.30 -7.03
C ILE A 914 39.46 2.54 -6.29
N ILE A 915 39.46 3.71 -6.94
CA ILE A 915 39.84 4.98 -6.30
C ILE A 915 38.90 5.29 -5.14
N LEU A 916 37.58 5.14 -5.31
CA LEU A 916 36.62 5.35 -4.22
C LEU A 916 36.86 4.41 -3.03
N ALA A 917 37.29 3.16 -3.27
CA ALA A 917 37.70 2.24 -2.23
C ALA A 917 38.95 2.72 -1.48
N GLU A 918 39.97 3.22 -2.17
CA GLU A 918 41.15 3.85 -1.54
C GLU A 918 40.72 4.99 -0.61
N LEU A 919 39.83 5.88 -1.09
CA LEU A 919 39.34 7.02 -0.30
C LEU A 919 38.49 6.56 0.89
N ALA A 920 37.70 5.49 0.74
CA ALA A 920 36.93 4.93 1.85
C ALA A 920 37.83 4.35 2.94
N MET A 921 38.91 3.66 2.57
CA MET A 921 39.91 3.18 3.51
C MET A 921 40.64 4.34 4.19
N GLU A 922 41.06 5.37 3.43
CA GLU A 922 41.67 6.58 3.98
C GLU A 922 40.72 7.34 4.93
N ALA A 923 39.40 7.28 4.67
CA ALA A 923 38.37 7.84 5.55
C ALA A 923 38.22 7.10 6.89
N GLY A 924 38.91 5.96 7.07
CA GLY A 924 38.85 5.13 8.26
C GLY A 924 37.76 4.06 8.21
N LEU A 925 37.30 3.67 7.01
CA LEU A 925 36.39 2.53 6.88
C LEU A 925 37.12 1.23 7.26
N PRO A 926 36.61 0.41 8.20
CA PRO A 926 37.32 -0.78 8.65
C PRO A 926 37.49 -1.85 7.56
N ASP A 927 38.56 -2.63 7.70
CA ASP A 927 38.88 -3.76 6.83
C ASP A 927 37.70 -4.73 6.70
N GLY A 928 37.41 -5.14 5.47
CA GLY A 928 36.32 -6.05 5.15
C GLY A 928 34.93 -5.41 5.12
N VAL A 929 34.74 -4.15 5.55
CA VAL A 929 33.42 -3.50 5.44
C VAL A 929 33.07 -3.18 3.99
N LEU A 930 34.05 -2.80 3.16
CA LEU A 930 33.92 -2.70 1.71
C LEU A 930 34.88 -3.70 1.05
N ASN A 931 34.37 -4.49 0.12
CA ASN A 931 35.14 -5.40 -0.73
C ASN A 931 34.75 -5.15 -2.19
N ILE A 932 35.69 -5.33 -3.11
CA ILE A 932 35.48 -5.18 -4.55
C ILE A 932 35.90 -6.47 -5.24
N VAL A 933 35.01 -7.03 -6.04
CA VAL A 933 35.24 -8.21 -6.88
C VAL A 933 34.91 -7.90 -8.33
N HIS A 934 35.72 -8.41 -9.24
CA HIS A 934 35.56 -8.21 -10.68
C HIS A 934 35.00 -9.45 -11.38
N GLY A 935 34.21 -9.31 -12.43
CA GLY A 935 33.74 -10.46 -13.18
C GLY A 935 32.57 -10.15 -14.11
N THR A 936 31.98 -11.20 -14.69
CA THR A 936 30.79 -11.09 -15.54
C THR A 936 29.64 -11.94 -14.97
N HIS A 937 29.02 -12.80 -15.77
CA HIS A 937 27.85 -13.60 -15.39
C HIS A 937 28.12 -14.54 -14.22
N ASP A 938 29.30 -15.14 -14.14
CA ASP A 938 29.62 -16.13 -13.09
C ASP A 938 29.65 -15.49 -11.70
N ILE A 939 30.29 -14.32 -11.56
CA ILE A 939 30.31 -13.58 -10.29
C ILE A 939 28.92 -13.01 -9.96
N VAL A 940 28.16 -12.55 -10.95
CA VAL A 940 26.77 -12.10 -10.74
C VAL A 940 25.90 -13.26 -10.22
N ASN A 941 26.04 -14.45 -10.78
CA ASN A 941 25.35 -15.65 -10.31
C ASN A 941 25.80 -16.04 -8.91
N ALA A 942 27.11 -16.00 -8.63
CA ALA A 942 27.65 -16.28 -7.31
C ALA A 942 27.08 -15.32 -6.24
N ILE A 943 26.96 -14.02 -6.54
CA ILE A 943 26.29 -13.05 -5.67
C ILE A 943 24.81 -13.42 -5.44
N CYS A 944 24.09 -13.82 -6.49
CA CYS A 944 22.68 -14.21 -6.38
C CYS A 944 22.48 -15.50 -5.56
N ASP A 945 23.44 -16.42 -5.62
CA ASP A 945 23.32 -17.76 -5.03
C ASP A 945 23.86 -17.85 -3.60
N ASP A 946 24.75 -16.95 -3.20
CA ASP A 946 25.42 -17.00 -1.90
C ASP A 946 24.46 -16.77 -0.72
N ASP A 947 24.46 -17.67 0.28
CA ASP A 947 23.53 -17.61 1.41
C ASP A 947 23.85 -16.51 2.44
N ASP A 948 25.08 -16.00 2.43
CA ASP A 948 25.53 -14.93 3.34
C ASP A 948 25.16 -13.53 2.79
N VAL A 949 24.97 -13.38 1.48
CA VAL A 949 24.47 -12.14 0.87
C VAL A 949 22.97 -11.97 1.15
N LYS A 950 22.59 -10.91 1.85
CA LYS A 950 21.20 -10.66 2.30
C LYS A 950 20.41 -9.71 1.39
N ALA A 951 21.10 -8.85 0.66
CA ALA A 951 20.49 -7.89 -0.26
C ALA A 951 21.38 -7.60 -1.48
N ILE A 952 20.76 -7.36 -2.63
CA ILE A 952 21.41 -7.04 -3.91
C ILE A 952 20.85 -5.72 -4.44
N SER A 953 21.75 -4.77 -4.70
CA SER A 953 21.46 -3.50 -5.36
C SER A 953 22.02 -3.54 -6.78
N PHE A 954 21.16 -3.45 -7.79
CA PHE A 954 21.56 -3.58 -9.20
C PHE A 954 21.10 -2.38 -10.02
N VAL A 955 21.98 -1.87 -10.88
CA VAL A 955 21.60 -0.97 -11.98
C VAL A 955 22.17 -1.52 -13.28
N GLY A 956 21.36 -1.63 -14.33
CA GLY A 956 21.82 -2.11 -15.63
C GLY A 956 20.69 -2.41 -16.61
N SER A 957 20.91 -3.37 -17.52
CA SER A 957 19.93 -3.71 -18.57
C SER A 957 18.75 -4.54 -18.04
N ASN A 958 17.62 -4.54 -18.78
CA ASN A 958 16.44 -5.37 -18.46
C ASN A 958 16.77 -6.85 -18.31
N THR A 959 17.52 -7.42 -19.24
CA THR A 959 17.83 -8.86 -19.25
C THR A 959 18.61 -9.27 -18.00
N ALA A 960 19.65 -8.51 -17.65
CA ALA A 960 20.43 -8.77 -16.45
C ALA A 960 19.62 -8.48 -15.17
N GLY A 961 18.86 -7.38 -15.17
CA GLY A 961 18.07 -6.97 -14.01
C GLY A 961 16.96 -7.95 -13.66
N MET A 962 16.24 -8.49 -14.64
CA MET A 962 15.20 -9.51 -14.40
C MET A 962 15.81 -10.85 -13.99
N HIS A 963 16.96 -11.22 -14.55
CA HIS A 963 17.71 -12.42 -14.12
C HIS A 963 18.13 -12.33 -12.66
N ILE A 964 18.74 -11.20 -12.25
CA ILE A 964 19.18 -10.95 -10.87
C ILE A 964 17.98 -10.87 -9.93
N TYR A 965 16.92 -10.16 -10.33
CA TYR A 965 15.70 -10.05 -9.52
C TYR A 965 15.07 -11.41 -9.29
N SER A 966 14.84 -12.20 -10.35
CA SER A 966 14.25 -13.54 -10.23
C SER A 966 15.12 -14.49 -9.42
N ARG A 967 16.41 -14.61 -9.76
CA ARG A 967 17.34 -15.55 -9.10
C ARG A 967 17.61 -15.18 -7.65
N GLY A 968 17.88 -13.91 -7.37
CA GLY A 968 18.14 -13.41 -6.02
C GLY A 968 16.91 -13.50 -5.12
N SER A 969 15.74 -13.11 -5.63
CA SER A 969 14.48 -13.16 -4.86
C SER A 969 14.03 -14.60 -4.60
N ALA A 970 14.24 -15.52 -5.54
CA ALA A 970 13.99 -16.96 -5.33
C ALA A 970 14.84 -17.56 -4.20
N LYS A 971 16.00 -16.96 -3.90
CA LYS A 971 16.85 -17.30 -2.74
C LYS A 971 16.50 -16.51 -1.48
N GLY A 972 15.37 -15.80 -1.48
CA GLY A 972 14.90 -14.99 -0.37
C GLY A 972 15.73 -13.72 -0.12
N LYS A 973 16.58 -13.26 -1.05
CA LYS A 973 17.36 -12.01 -0.90
C LYS A 973 16.49 -10.79 -1.18
N ARG A 974 16.77 -9.64 -0.55
CA ARG A 974 16.15 -8.38 -0.96
C ARG A 974 16.81 -7.91 -2.25
N VAL A 975 16.05 -7.58 -3.29
CA VAL A 975 16.61 -7.10 -4.55
C VAL A 975 15.93 -5.81 -4.96
N GLN A 976 16.74 -4.77 -5.18
CA GLN A 976 16.33 -3.57 -5.90
C GLN A 976 17.09 -3.52 -7.22
N SER A 977 16.36 -3.47 -8.33
CA SER A 977 16.89 -3.63 -9.68
C SER A 977 16.39 -2.49 -10.55
N ASN A 978 17.25 -1.49 -10.80
CA ASN A 978 16.97 -0.44 -11.77
C ASN A 978 17.40 -0.92 -13.15
N MET A 979 16.47 -0.92 -14.08
CA MET A 979 16.63 -1.57 -15.38
C MET A 979 16.60 -0.55 -16.52
N GLY A 980 16.51 -1.03 -17.76
CA GLY A 980 16.48 -0.22 -18.97
C GLY A 980 15.40 0.85 -18.95
N ALA A 981 15.63 1.92 -19.70
CA ALA A 981 14.79 3.10 -19.67
C ALA A 981 14.55 3.65 -21.08
N LYS A 982 13.36 4.21 -21.28
CA LYS A 982 13.07 5.04 -22.45
C LYS A 982 12.28 6.26 -22.00
N ASN A 983 12.96 7.41 -21.95
CA ASN A 983 12.38 8.61 -21.36
C ASN A 983 11.79 9.51 -22.45
N HIS A 984 10.67 10.13 -22.10
CA HIS A 984 9.86 10.89 -23.05
C HIS A 984 9.70 12.34 -22.61
N GLY A 985 9.89 13.29 -23.53
CA GLY A 985 9.57 14.70 -23.35
C GLY A 985 8.34 15.10 -24.15
N ILE A 986 7.28 15.61 -23.53
CA ILE A 986 6.13 16.19 -24.22
C ILE A 986 6.34 17.70 -24.36
N VAL A 987 6.24 18.21 -25.59
CA VAL A 987 6.36 19.65 -25.87
C VAL A 987 5.00 20.20 -26.29
N LEU A 988 4.43 21.08 -25.46
CA LEU A 988 3.20 21.79 -25.81
C LEU A 988 3.50 23.09 -26.60
N PRO A 989 2.56 23.56 -27.45
CA PRO A 989 2.76 24.78 -28.24
C PRO A 989 3.03 26.04 -27.40
N ASP A 990 2.63 26.04 -26.12
CA ASP A 990 2.83 27.16 -25.20
C ASP A 990 4.21 27.15 -24.50
N ALA A 991 5.03 26.14 -24.74
CA ALA A 991 6.37 26.05 -24.16
C ALA A 991 7.30 27.15 -24.67
N ASN A 992 8.27 27.56 -23.84
CA ASN A 992 9.31 28.49 -24.28
C ASN A 992 10.26 27.79 -25.26
N VAL A 993 10.27 28.24 -26.52
CA VAL A 993 10.99 27.59 -27.63
C VAL A 993 12.47 27.42 -27.34
N ASP A 994 13.19 28.49 -27.00
CA ASP A 994 14.65 28.44 -26.88
C ASP A 994 15.11 27.66 -25.65
N ALA A 995 14.42 27.84 -24.51
CA ALA A 995 14.70 27.06 -23.31
C ALA A 995 14.43 25.56 -23.52
N THR A 996 13.32 25.22 -24.19
CA THR A 996 12.94 23.83 -24.47
C THR A 996 13.94 23.17 -25.41
N LEU A 997 14.32 23.83 -26.51
CA LEU A 997 15.25 23.25 -27.48
C LEU A 997 16.65 23.05 -26.89
N ASN A 998 17.14 23.99 -26.07
CA ASN A 998 18.41 23.81 -25.36
C ASN A 998 18.34 22.64 -24.35
N ALA A 999 17.22 22.49 -23.66
CA ALA A 999 16.98 21.41 -22.71
C ALA A 999 16.94 20.04 -23.40
N LEU A 1000 16.28 19.94 -24.58
CA LEU A 1000 16.23 18.71 -25.36
C LEU A 1000 17.60 18.28 -25.89
N VAL A 1001 18.42 19.22 -26.37
CA VAL A 1001 19.79 18.93 -26.85
C VAL A 1001 20.66 18.40 -25.71
N ALA A 1002 20.64 19.07 -24.55
CA ALA A 1002 21.42 18.65 -23.39
C ALA A 1002 20.99 17.28 -22.87
N ALA A 1003 19.68 16.98 -22.88
CA ALA A 1003 19.14 15.74 -22.34
C ALA A 1003 19.18 14.56 -23.30
N GLY A 1004 19.05 14.79 -24.61
CA GLY A 1004 19.10 13.73 -25.62
C GLY A 1004 20.54 13.31 -25.97
N PHE A 1005 21.49 14.26 -25.97
CA PHE A 1005 22.85 13.98 -26.47
C PHE A 1005 23.93 13.94 -25.39
N GLY A 1006 23.75 14.59 -24.22
CA GLY A 1006 24.79 14.66 -23.18
C GLY A 1006 25.35 13.28 -22.79
N ALA A 1007 26.65 13.22 -22.46
CA ALA A 1007 27.43 11.98 -22.27
C ALA A 1007 27.25 10.95 -23.41
N ALA A 1008 27.22 11.44 -24.66
CA ALA A 1008 26.98 10.62 -25.85
C ALA A 1008 25.67 9.81 -25.78
N GLY A 1009 24.64 10.32 -25.09
CA GLY A 1009 23.37 9.64 -24.88
C GLY A 1009 23.43 8.35 -24.05
N GLN A 1010 24.59 8.02 -23.47
CA GLN A 1010 24.78 6.85 -22.60
C GLN A 1010 24.30 7.12 -21.17
N ARG A 1011 23.11 7.72 -21.03
CA ARG A 1011 22.51 8.06 -19.73
C ARG A 1011 21.15 7.36 -19.64
N CYS A 1012 20.90 6.60 -18.57
CA CYS A 1012 19.60 5.96 -18.33
C CYS A 1012 18.43 6.96 -18.19
N MET A 1013 18.73 8.24 -17.93
CA MET A 1013 17.77 9.34 -17.87
C MET A 1013 17.80 10.25 -19.12
N ALA A 1014 18.49 9.85 -20.20
CA ALA A 1014 18.48 10.61 -21.44
C ALA A 1014 17.06 10.71 -21.99
N LEU A 1015 16.65 11.90 -22.43
CA LEU A 1015 15.39 12.08 -23.17
C LEU A 1015 15.58 11.53 -24.58
N SER A 1016 15.37 10.22 -24.73
CA SER A 1016 15.53 9.52 -26.02
C SER A 1016 14.38 9.80 -26.99
N THR A 1017 13.23 10.24 -26.50
CA THR A 1017 12.02 10.50 -27.31
C THR A 1017 11.41 11.86 -26.97
N VAL A 1018 11.03 12.64 -27.97
CA VAL A 1018 10.23 13.87 -27.83
C VAL A 1018 8.92 13.72 -28.61
N VAL A 1019 7.80 14.11 -27.98
CA VAL A 1019 6.47 14.14 -28.60
C VAL A 1019 6.03 15.59 -28.73
N PHE A 1020 5.98 16.09 -29.97
CA PHE A 1020 5.49 17.42 -30.30
C PHE A 1020 3.96 17.40 -30.41
N VAL A 1021 3.28 18.27 -29.66
CA VAL A 1021 1.81 18.36 -29.66
C VAL A 1021 1.36 19.58 -30.46
N GLY A 1022 0.30 19.44 -31.26
CA GLY A 1022 -0.50 20.55 -31.79
C GLY A 1022 0.29 21.59 -32.61
N GLY A 1023 1.17 21.16 -33.52
CA GLY A 1023 1.92 22.03 -34.44
C GLY A 1023 3.28 22.53 -33.95
N SER A 1024 3.73 22.09 -32.77
CA SER A 1024 5.08 22.39 -32.25
C SER A 1024 6.22 21.69 -33.02
N GLN A 1025 5.89 20.77 -33.94
CA GLN A 1025 6.84 20.10 -34.84
C GLN A 1025 7.66 21.08 -35.70
N SER A 1026 7.13 22.27 -35.99
CA SER A 1026 7.86 23.34 -36.70
C SER A 1026 9.19 23.73 -36.05
N TRP A 1027 9.44 23.33 -34.79
CA TRP A 1027 10.69 23.57 -34.07
C TRP A 1027 11.81 22.57 -34.38
N GLU A 1028 11.51 21.47 -35.07
CA GLU A 1028 12.46 20.40 -35.41
C GLU A 1028 13.69 20.93 -36.14
N ASN A 1029 13.52 21.79 -37.15
CA ASN A 1029 14.64 22.40 -37.87
C ASN A 1029 15.59 23.17 -36.94
N LYS A 1030 15.04 23.88 -35.94
CA LYS A 1030 15.84 24.60 -34.95
C LYS A 1030 16.52 23.68 -33.94
N LEU A 1031 15.97 22.48 -33.72
CA LEU A 1031 16.60 21.44 -32.91
C LEU A 1031 17.80 20.84 -33.65
N VAL A 1032 17.63 20.53 -34.93
CA VAL A 1032 18.69 20.03 -35.82
C VAL A 1032 19.86 21.01 -35.89
N GLU A 1033 19.61 22.30 -36.06
CA GLU A 1033 20.68 23.30 -36.11
C GLU A 1033 21.48 23.38 -34.80
N ARG A 1034 20.83 23.21 -33.64
CA ARG A 1034 21.53 23.15 -32.35
C ARG A 1034 22.32 21.85 -32.19
N ALA A 1035 21.78 20.71 -32.64
CA ALA A 1035 22.47 19.43 -32.56
C ALA A 1035 23.74 19.42 -33.43
N LYS A 1036 23.70 20.03 -34.63
CA LYS A 1036 24.87 20.19 -35.52
C LYS A 1036 26.00 21.03 -34.90
N ALA A 1037 25.69 21.90 -33.95
CA ALA A 1037 26.67 22.74 -33.28
C ALA A 1037 27.51 21.99 -32.23
N LEU A 1038 27.13 20.76 -31.86
CA LEU A 1038 27.85 19.96 -30.87
C LEU A 1038 29.15 19.39 -31.45
N LYS A 1039 30.26 19.57 -30.74
CA LYS A 1039 31.57 19.05 -31.10
C LYS A 1039 31.78 17.63 -30.55
N VAL A 1040 31.94 16.67 -31.45
CA VAL A 1040 32.32 15.28 -31.13
C VAL A 1040 33.85 15.17 -31.11
N SER A 1041 34.43 14.76 -29.99
CA SER A 1041 35.88 14.58 -29.83
C SER A 1041 36.20 13.66 -28.65
N ALA A 1042 37.48 13.37 -28.40
CA ALA A 1042 37.88 12.66 -27.18
C ALA A 1042 37.44 13.45 -25.93
N GLY A 1043 36.99 12.74 -24.88
CA GLY A 1043 36.46 13.38 -23.67
C GLY A 1043 37.48 14.21 -22.87
N THR A 1044 38.77 14.01 -23.13
CA THR A 1044 39.88 14.79 -22.56
C THR A 1044 40.05 16.17 -23.23
N GLU A 1045 39.45 16.39 -24.40
CA GLU A 1045 39.55 17.67 -25.10
C GLU A 1045 38.66 18.72 -24.41
N PRO A 1046 39.19 19.92 -24.06
CA PRO A 1046 38.47 20.92 -23.27
C PRO A 1046 37.17 21.45 -23.90
N ASP A 1047 37.04 21.37 -25.22
CA ASP A 1047 35.90 21.87 -25.99
C ASP A 1047 35.02 20.76 -26.59
N ALA A 1048 35.20 19.51 -26.15
CA ALA A 1048 34.31 18.41 -26.52
C ALA A 1048 32.94 18.56 -25.86
N ASP A 1049 31.88 18.55 -26.66
CA ASP A 1049 30.51 18.42 -26.17
C ASP A 1049 30.11 16.95 -25.99
N LEU A 1050 30.68 16.07 -26.83
CA LEU A 1050 30.37 14.65 -26.90
C LEU A 1050 31.64 13.80 -27.00
N GLY A 1051 31.78 12.87 -26.05
CA GLY A 1051 32.80 11.82 -26.08
C GLY A 1051 32.41 10.59 -26.92
N PRO A 1052 33.27 9.58 -27.03
CA PRO A 1052 32.94 8.31 -27.67
C PRO A 1052 31.92 7.48 -26.86
N VAL A 1053 31.27 6.52 -27.52
CA VAL A 1053 30.50 5.45 -26.86
C VAL A 1053 31.43 4.33 -26.37
N ILE A 1054 31.03 3.59 -25.33
CA ILE A 1054 31.98 2.71 -24.63
C ILE A 1054 32.45 1.48 -25.44
N SER A 1055 31.66 0.96 -26.38
CA SER A 1055 32.01 -0.28 -27.11
C SER A 1055 31.69 -0.27 -28.62
N LYS A 1056 32.52 -0.97 -29.39
CA LYS A 1056 32.49 -1.12 -30.85
C LYS A 1056 31.56 -2.26 -31.29
N GLN A 1057 30.69 -2.03 -32.27
CA GLN A 1057 30.45 -2.99 -33.36
C GLN A 1057 30.08 -2.27 -34.66
N VAL A 1058 31.08 -1.73 -35.36
CA VAL A 1058 30.96 -1.43 -36.80
C VAL A 1058 32.28 -1.77 -37.50
N PRO A 1059 32.32 -2.78 -38.40
CA PRO A 1059 33.46 -3.02 -39.29
C PRO A 1059 33.71 -1.80 -40.20
N GLY A 1060 34.96 -1.31 -40.28
CA GLY A 1060 35.35 -0.15 -41.11
C GLY A 1060 35.51 1.18 -40.36
N TYR A 1061 35.24 1.21 -39.05
CA TYR A 1061 35.40 2.38 -38.16
C TYR A 1061 36.31 2.07 -36.96
N GLU A 1062 37.46 1.43 -37.21
CA GLU A 1062 38.38 0.88 -36.20
C GLU A 1062 39.09 1.93 -35.32
N ARG A 1063 39.08 3.21 -35.69
CA ARG A 1063 39.95 4.25 -35.08
C ARG A 1063 39.34 5.00 -33.88
N GLY A 1064 38.12 4.65 -33.44
CA GLY A 1064 37.48 5.20 -32.24
C GLY A 1064 35.95 5.06 -32.28
N ASN A 1065 35.31 4.93 -31.11
CA ASN A 1065 33.87 4.66 -30.99
C ASN A 1065 33.03 5.96 -31.03
N PHE A 1066 33.13 6.76 -32.09
CA PHE A 1066 32.45 8.06 -32.16
C PHE A 1066 31.12 7.97 -32.90
N ILE A 1067 30.05 8.46 -32.29
CA ILE A 1067 28.73 8.63 -32.90
C ILE A 1067 28.29 10.08 -32.67
N GLY A 1068 27.90 10.77 -33.74
CA GLY A 1068 27.38 12.14 -33.65
C GLY A 1068 25.90 12.19 -33.25
N PRO A 1069 25.40 13.37 -32.83
CA PRO A 1069 23.98 13.60 -32.58
C PRO A 1069 23.14 13.15 -33.77
N THR A 1070 22.20 12.24 -33.52
CA THR A 1070 21.30 11.71 -34.54
C THR A 1070 19.86 12.01 -34.15
N ILE A 1071 19.08 12.57 -35.07
CA ILE A 1071 17.64 12.83 -34.87
C ILE A 1071 16.88 11.99 -35.89
N LEU A 1072 15.93 11.18 -35.42
CA LEU A 1072 14.99 10.46 -36.27
C LEU A 1072 13.63 11.14 -36.18
N SER A 1073 13.09 11.60 -37.31
CA SER A 1073 11.77 12.24 -37.36
C SER A 1073 10.72 11.32 -37.98
N ASN A 1074 9.44 11.68 -37.80
CA ASN A 1074 8.27 10.89 -38.19
C ASN A 1074 8.25 9.48 -37.57
N VAL A 1075 8.74 9.37 -36.33
CA VAL A 1075 8.77 8.10 -35.60
C VAL A 1075 7.35 7.76 -35.11
N THR A 1076 6.91 6.52 -35.32
CA THR A 1076 5.64 6.01 -34.83
C THR A 1076 5.84 4.98 -33.72
N ALA A 1077 4.78 4.68 -32.95
CA ALA A 1077 4.86 3.75 -31.82
C ALA A 1077 5.13 2.29 -32.23
N ASP A 1078 4.96 1.95 -33.51
CA ASP A 1078 5.19 0.61 -34.05
C ASP A 1078 6.63 0.39 -34.53
N MET A 1079 7.44 1.45 -34.62
CA MET A 1079 8.83 1.34 -35.06
C MET A 1079 9.71 0.73 -33.98
N GLU A 1080 10.63 -0.15 -34.36
CA GLU A 1080 11.60 -0.79 -33.46
C GLU A 1080 12.42 0.24 -32.67
N CYS A 1081 12.82 1.33 -33.33
CA CYS A 1081 13.55 2.43 -32.68
C CYS A 1081 12.75 3.06 -31.54
N TYR A 1082 11.42 2.99 -31.52
CA TYR A 1082 10.56 3.41 -30.40
C TYR A 1082 10.36 2.30 -29.36
N GLN A 1083 10.23 1.05 -29.79
CA GLN A 1083 9.96 -0.08 -28.88
C GLN A 1083 11.18 -0.48 -28.04
N GLU A 1084 12.38 -0.34 -28.61
CA GLU A 1084 13.64 -0.73 -27.96
C GLU A 1084 14.45 0.47 -27.44
N GLU A 1085 15.25 0.24 -26.40
CA GLU A 1085 16.11 1.27 -25.82
C GLU A 1085 17.31 1.53 -26.75
N ILE A 1086 17.53 2.80 -27.10
CA ILE A 1086 18.72 3.22 -27.84
C ILE A 1086 19.67 3.88 -26.85
N PHE A 1087 20.80 3.22 -26.58
CA PHE A 1087 21.78 3.69 -25.61
C PHE A 1087 22.95 4.41 -26.30
N GLY A 1088 22.65 5.59 -26.85
CA GLY A 1088 23.56 6.41 -27.66
C GLY A 1088 22.95 7.79 -27.98
N PRO A 1089 23.65 8.68 -28.71
CA PRO A 1089 23.22 10.06 -28.91
C PRO A 1089 22.15 10.17 -30.01
N VAL A 1090 21.01 9.50 -29.82
CA VAL A 1090 19.89 9.43 -30.76
C VAL A 1090 18.62 9.97 -30.10
N LEU A 1091 17.96 10.95 -30.75
CA LEU A 1091 16.70 11.54 -30.31
C LEU A 1091 15.59 11.22 -31.33
N LEU A 1092 14.49 10.64 -30.86
CA LEU A 1092 13.33 10.30 -31.67
C LEU A 1092 12.28 11.43 -31.58
N CYS A 1093 11.85 11.96 -32.71
CA CYS A 1093 10.80 12.97 -32.81
C CYS A 1093 9.49 12.31 -33.27
N MET A 1094 8.47 12.38 -32.43
CA MET A 1094 7.11 11.93 -32.68
C MET A 1094 6.13 13.10 -32.67
N GLU A 1095 4.95 12.90 -33.23
CA GLU A 1095 3.86 13.87 -33.24
C GLU A 1095 2.60 13.29 -32.58
N ALA A 1096 1.82 14.14 -31.92
CA ALA A 1096 0.50 13.83 -31.40
C ALA A 1096 -0.47 14.98 -31.70
N GLU A 1097 -1.70 14.66 -32.10
CA GLU A 1097 -2.73 15.64 -32.41
C GLU A 1097 -3.23 16.35 -31.13
N SER A 1098 -3.15 15.66 -29.98
CA SER A 1098 -3.63 16.17 -28.69
C SER A 1098 -2.70 15.82 -27.53
N PHE A 1099 -2.88 16.53 -26.42
CA PHE A 1099 -2.13 16.26 -25.20
C PHE A 1099 -2.48 14.91 -24.58
N GLU A 1100 -3.76 14.50 -24.67
CA GLU A 1100 -4.23 13.18 -24.24
C GLU A 1100 -3.58 12.05 -25.03
N GLU A 1101 -3.49 12.21 -26.35
CA GLU A 1101 -2.77 11.26 -27.20
C GLU A 1101 -1.29 11.18 -26.83
N ALA A 1102 -0.64 12.32 -26.59
CA ALA A 1102 0.76 12.35 -26.17
C ALA A 1102 1.00 11.60 -24.85
N ILE A 1103 0.14 11.77 -23.83
CA ILE A 1103 0.20 10.99 -22.59
C ILE A 1103 0.02 9.50 -22.87
N ASN A 1104 -0.93 9.14 -23.75
CA ASN A 1104 -1.17 7.75 -24.13
C ASN A 1104 0.02 7.12 -24.86
N ILE A 1105 0.71 7.85 -25.74
CA ILE A 1105 1.93 7.38 -26.40
C ILE A 1105 2.96 7.00 -25.34
N VAL A 1106 3.26 7.91 -24.39
CA VAL A 1106 4.23 7.66 -23.32
C VAL A 1106 3.80 6.50 -22.42
N ASN A 1107 2.53 6.45 -22.00
CA ASN A 1107 2.04 5.41 -21.11
C ASN A 1107 1.94 4.02 -21.77
N ARG A 1108 1.78 3.93 -23.09
CA ARG A 1108 1.82 2.65 -23.82
C ARG A 1108 3.22 2.03 -23.87
N ASN A 1109 4.27 2.82 -23.66
CA ASN A 1109 5.62 2.29 -23.63
C ASN A 1109 5.85 1.40 -22.39
N LYS A 1110 6.59 0.31 -22.57
CA LYS A 1110 6.92 -0.67 -21.50
C LYS A 1110 7.79 -0.06 -20.39
N TYR A 1111 8.61 0.93 -20.73
CA TYR A 1111 9.53 1.60 -19.80
C TYR A 1111 8.86 2.74 -19.03
N GLY A 1112 9.27 2.96 -17.78
CA GLY A 1112 8.64 3.91 -16.86
C GLY A 1112 9.61 4.67 -15.96
N ASN A 1113 10.87 4.82 -16.37
CA ASN A 1113 11.88 5.49 -15.55
C ASN A 1113 11.57 6.99 -15.33
N GLY A 1114 11.64 7.80 -16.38
CA GLY A 1114 11.35 9.23 -16.31
C GLY A 1114 10.57 9.79 -17.51
N ALA A 1115 9.79 10.85 -17.28
CA ALA A 1115 9.12 11.62 -18.32
C ALA A 1115 9.10 13.12 -17.98
N ALA A 1116 9.12 13.98 -18.99
CA ALA A 1116 9.08 15.43 -18.82
C ALA A 1116 7.99 16.08 -19.68
N ILE A 1117 7.45 17.21 -19.22
CA ILE A 1117 6.58 18.10 -19.99
C ILE A 1117 7.17 19.51 -20.04
N PHE A 1118 7.10 20.16 -21.20
CA PHE A 1118 7.43 21.56 -21.37
C PHE A 1118 6.16 22.36 -21.65
N THR A 1119 5.82 23.29 -20.76
CA THR A 1119 4.59 24.10 -20.83
C THR A 1119 4.64 25.30 -19.87
N THR A 1120 3.86 26.34 -20.17
CA THR A 1120 3.58 27.45 -19.24
C THR A 1120 2.26 27.25 -18.47
N SER A 1121 1.47 26.24 -18.83
CA SER A 1121 0.17 25.95 -18.24
C SER A 1121 0.28 25.07 -16.99
N GLY A 1122 -0.03 25.64 -15.82
CA GLY A 1122 -0.14 24.89 -14.58
C GLY A 1122 -1.23 23.79 -14.60
N ALA A 1123 -2.29 23.96 -15.41
CA ALA A 1123 -3.33 22.95 -15.57
C ALA A 1123 -2.83 21.74 -16.37
N ALA A 1124 -2.07 21.97 -17.45
CA ALA A 1124 -1.47 20.91 -18.24
C ALA A 1124 -0.39 20.17 -17.44
N ALA A 1125 0.45 20.91 -16.70
CA ALA A 1125 1.44 20.33 -15.79
C ALA A 1125 0.79 19.45 -14.72
N ARG A 1126 -0.30 19.90 -14.09
CA ARG A 1126 -1.06 19.13 -13.09
C ARG A 1126 -1.70 17.87 -13.68
N LYS A 1127 -2.19 17.94 -14.93
CA LYS A 1127 -2.73 16.78 -15.63
C LYS A 1127 -1.64 15.76 -15.97
N PHE A 1128 -0.50 16.24 -16.50
CA PHE A 1128 0.66 15.41 -16.81
C PHE A 1128 1.14 14.62 -15.59
N GLN A 1129 1.42 15.30 -14.46
CA GLN A 1129 1.91 14.64 -13.25
C GLN A 1129 0.95 13.56 -12.72
N SER A 1130 -0.37 13.74 -12.88
CA SER A 1130 -1.38 12.79 -12.38
C SER A 1130 -1.63 11.60 -13.30
N GLU A 1131 -1.54 11.81 -14.62
CA GLU A 1131 -1.92 10.80 -15.61
C GLU A 1131 -0.71 10.05 -16.19
N ILE A 1132 0.50 10.61 -16.14
CA ILE A 1132 1.72 9.92 -16.58
C ILE A 1132 2.07 8.79 -15.59
N GLU A 1133 2.50 7.63 -16.09
CA GLU A 1133 2.79 6.46 -15.25
C GLU A 1133 4.28 6.35 -14.85
N ALA A 1134 5.15 7.21 -15.39
CA ALA A 1134 6.58 7.22 -15.10
C ALA A 1134 6.90 7.57 -13.62
N GLY A 1135 7.97 6.97 -13.08
CA GLY A 1135 8.39 7.13 -11.67
C GLY A 1135 9.01 8.50 -11.35
N GLN A 1136 9.66 9.13 -12.32
CA GLN A 1136 10.23 10.48 -12.22
C GLN A 1136 9.58 11.42 -13.24
N VAL A 1137 9.17 12.61 -12.78
CA VAL A 1137 8.42 13.58 -13.60
C VAL A 1137 9.10 14.95 -13.59
N GLY A 1138 9.41 15.46 -14.78
CA GLY A 1138 9.94 16.80 -15.00
C GLY A 1138 8.88 17.77 -15.53
N ILE A 1139 8.74 18.94 -14.91
CA ILE A 1139 7.92 20.05 -15.46
C ILE A 1139 8.89 21.18 -15.79
N ASN A 1140 9.11 21.41 -17.09
CA ASN A 1140 10.17 22.26 -17.63
C ASN A 1140 11.59 21.86 -17.18
N VAL A 1141 11.75 20.65 -16.64
CA VAL A 1141 13.02 20.05 -16.24
C VAL A 1141 13.23 18.82 -17.12
N PRO A 1142 14.22 18.80 -18.02
CA PRO A 1142 14.36 17.74 -19.02
C PRO A 1142 14.85 16.40 -18.42
N ILE A 1143 15.67 16.46 -17.36
CA ILE A 1143 16.19 15.28 -16.66
C ILE A 1143 15.78 15.40 -15.18
N PRO A 1144 14.67 14.77 -14.76
CA PRO A 1144 14.11 14.94 -13.42
C PRO A 1144 14.76 14.03 -12.36
N VAL A 1145 16.10 14.01 -12.28
CA VAL A 1145 16.81 13.20 -11.27
C VAL A 1145 16.68 13.85 -9.88
N PRO A 1146 16.11 13.16 -8.88
CA PRO A 1146 15.89 13.72 -7.56
C PRO A 1146 17.20 13.95 -6.82
N LEU A 1147 17.21 14.95 -5.92
CA LEU A 1147 18.28 15.07 -4.94
C LEU A 1147 18.26 13.91 -3.93
N PRO A 1148 19.40 13.52 -3.32
CA PRO A 1148 19.53 12.29 -2.54
C PRO A 1148 18.66 12.13 -1.30
N PHE A 1149 18.03 13.21 -0.83
CA PHE A 1149 17.05 13.16 0.26
C PHE A 1149 15.66 12.69 -0.20
N PHE A 1150 15.38 12.73 -1.51
CA PHE A 1150 14.35 11.93 -2.18
C PHE A 1150 14.99 10.65 -2.74
N SER A 1151 14.22 9.60 -3.02
CA SER A 1151 14.75 8.36 -3.60
C SER A 1151 14.76 8.38 -5.13
N PHE A 1152 15.71 7.70 -5.78
CA PHE A 1152 15.66 7.45 -7.23
C PHE A 1152 14.55 6.47 -7.55
N THR A 1153 13.49 6.93 -8.21
CA THR A 1153 12.28 6.13 -8.47
C THR A 1153 12.22 5.66 -9.92
N GLY A 1154 11.72 4.44 -10.13
CA GLY A 1154 11.34 3.93 -11.44
C GLY A 1154 9.98 3.23 -11.36
N SER A 1155 9.31 3.06 -12.51
CA SER A 1155 8.06 2.30 -12.62
C SER A 1155 8.07 1.39 -13.85
N LYS A 1156 7.04 0.52 -13.96
CA LYS A 1156 6.89 -0.45 -15.07
C LYS A 1156 8.12 -1.35 -15.22
N ALA A 1157 8.54 -1.65 -16.45
CA ALA A 1157 9.70 -2.48 -16.74
C ALA A 1157 11.05 -1.82 -16.42
N SER A 1158 11.08 -0.58 -15.92
CA SER A 1158 12.34 0.11 -15.57
C SER A 1158 12.79 -0.12 -14.13
N PHE A 1159 11.97 -0.75 -13.28
CA PHE A 1159 12.34 -1.05 -11.91
C PHE A 1159 11.67 -2.34 -11.41
N ALA A 1160 12.42 -3.18 -10.71
CA ALA A 1160 11.92 -4.34 -9.98
C ALA A 1160 12.39 -4.32 -8.52
N GLY A 1161 11.46 -4.56 -7.60
CA GLY A 1161 11.60 -4.38 -6.15
C GLY A 1161 10.53 -3.44 -5.60
N ASP A 1162 10.47 -3.31 -4.27
CA ASP A 1162 9.48 -2.43 -3.63
C ASP A 1162 10.11 -1.16 -3.02
N LEU A 1163 11.38 -1.24 -2.62
CA LEU A 1163 12.15 -0.12 -2.05
C LEU A 1163 13.19 0.44 -3.04
N ASN A 1164 13.14 1.75 -3.25
CA ASN A 1164 13.96 2.51 -4.21
C ASN A 1164 15.36 2.87 -3.67
N PHE A 1165 16.24 3.34 -4.57
CA PHE A 1165 17.63 3.69 -4.23
C PHE A 1165 17.72 4.97 -3.39
N TYR A 1166 18.64 4.96 -2.42
CA TYR A 1166 19.00 6.06 -1.52
C TYR A 1166 17.81 6.82 -0.88
N GLY A 1167 18.10 7.87 -0.12
CA GLY A 1167 17.11 8.56 0.70
C GLY A 1167 16.47 7.63 1.74
N LYS A 1168 15.23 7.93 2.14
CA LYS A 1168 14.49 7.12 3.13
C LYS A 1168 14.20 5.70 2.65
N ALA A 1169 13.96 5.49 1.35
CA ALA A 1169 13.75 4.15 0.80
C ALA A 1169 15.04 3.32 0.85
N GLY A 1170 16.20 3.92 0.58
CA GLY A 1170 17.50 3.24 0.72
C GLY A 1170 17.82 2.83 2.15
N VAL A 1171 17.49 3.67 3.15
CA VAL A 1171 17.59 3.29 4.58
C VAL A 1171 16.70 2.08 4.87
N ASN A 1172 15.45 2.09 4.40
CA ASN A 1172 14.53 0.96 4.58
C ASN A 1172 15.02 -0.29 3.82
N PHE A 1173 15.66 -0.15 2.67
CA PHE A 1173 16.17 -1.29 1.90
C PHE A 1173 17.30 -1.99 2.64
N PHE A 1174 18.25 -1.23 3.17
CA PHE A 1174 19.44 -1.73 3.87
C PHE A 1174 19.24 -1.95 5.38
N THR A 1175 18.04 -1.75 5.91
CA THR A 1175 17.70 -2.06 7.30
C THR A 1175 16.43 -2.88 7.39
N GLN A 1176 16.29 -3.67 8.44
CA GLN A 1176 15.02 -4.27 8.81
C GLN A 1176 14.51 -3.67 10.10
N ILE A 1177 13.19 -3.56 10.21
CA ILE A 1177 12.58 -3.17 11.47
C ILE A 1177 12.51 -4.42 12.34
N LYS A 1178 12.83 -4.27 13.62
CA LYS A 1178 12.60 -5.28 14.64
C LYS A 1178 11.71 -4.67 15.70
N THR A 1179 10.60 -5.34 16.01
CA THR A 1179 9.64 -4.84 16.99
C THR A 1179 9.83 -5.55 18.32
N VAL A 1180 9.97 -4.76 19.38
CA VAL A 1180 10.11 -5.24 20.75
C VAL A 1180 8.90 -4.80 21.55
N THR A 1181 8.20 -5.77 22.12
CA THR A 1181 7.07 -5.58 23.03
C THR A 1181 7.49 -6.05 24.41
N GLN A 1182 7.43 -5.16 25.39
CA GLN A 1182 7.93 -5.42 26.73
C GLN A 1182 6.89 -5.10 27.80
N GLN A 1183 6.90 -5.88 28.87
CA GLN A 1183 6.12 -5.63 30.08
C GLN A 1183 7.01 -5.75 31.31
N TRP A 1184 7.10 -4.68 32.08
CA TRP A 1184 7.81 -4.64 33.37
C TRP A 1184 6.77 -4.43 34.47
N LYS A 1185 6.63 -5.38 35.39
CA LYS A 1185 5.64 -5.32 36.48
C LYS A 1185 6.33 -5.05 37.82
N ASP A 1186 5.77 -4.14 38.60
CA ASP A 1186 5.99 -4.08 40.04
C ASP A 1186 5.15 -5.21 40.68
N LEU A 1187 5.78 -6.15 41.38
CA LEU A 1187 5.09 -7.33 41.95
C LEU A 1187 4.20 -6.90 43.13
N PRO A 1188 2.87 -7.07 43.01
CA PRO A 1188 2.20 -8.07 43.84
C PRO A 1188 1.21 -8.96 43.06
N ALA A 1189 1.02 -10.19 43.57
CA ALA A 1189 0.22 -11.24 42.96
C ALA A 1189 -1.29 -10.99 43.06
N GLY A 1190 -2.00 -11.15 41.93
CA GLY A 1190 -3.46 -11.28 41.93
C GLY A 1190 -4.16 -10.53 40.79
N SER A 1191 -4.06 -10.99 39.56
CA SER A 1191 -5.07 -10.70 38.54
C SER A 1191 -5.28 -11.92 37.64
N GLY A 1192 -6.55 -12.17 37.29
CA GLY A 1192 -7.00 -13.37 36.58
C GLY A 1192 -6.37 -13.55 35.20
N VAL A 1193 -6.29 -14.82 34.78
CA VAL A 1193 -5.73 -15.23 33.49
C VAL A 1193 -6.72 -14.89 32.37
N SER A 1194 -6.24 -14.20 31.34
CA SER A 1194 -6.95 -14.07 30.06
C SER A 1194 -6.20 -14.89 29.00
N LEU A 1195 -6.92 -15.76 28.29
CA LEU A 1195 -6.39 -16.54 27.15
C LEU A 1195 -6.37 -15.73 25.84
N ALA A 1196 -6.94 -14.53 25.85
CA ALA A 1196 -7.05 -13.66 24.67
C ALA A 1196 -5.71 -12.96 24.35
N MET A 1197 -5.51 -12.62 23.09
CA MET A 1197 -4.46 -11.65 22.73
C MET A 1197 -4.71 -10.33 23.48
N PRO A 1198 -3.68 -9.53 23.79
CA PRO A 1198 -3.91 -8.20 24.36
C PRO A 1198 -4.90 -7.45 23.47
N THR A 1199 -5.95 -6.83 24.00
CA THR A 1199 -6.92 -5.98 23.27
C THR A 1199 -6.96 -4.59 23.89
N SER A 1200 -7.36 -3.55 23.12
CA SER A 1200 -7.79 -2.30 23.75
C SER A 1200 -9.11 -2.59 24.46
N GLN A 1201 -9.12 -2.69 25.79
CA GLN A 1201 -10.36 -2.94 26.52
C GLN A 1201 -11.40 -1.87 26.15
N LYS A 1202 -12.67 -2.29 26.01
CA LYS A 1202 -13.81 -1.39 25.87
C LYS A 1202 -13.75 -0.35 27.00
N LEU A 1203 -13.64 0.92 26.64
CA LEU A 1203 -14.08 2.02 27.49
C LEU A 1203 -15.62 2.01 27.57
#